data_AF-A0A7X8ADJ7-F1
#
_entry.id   AF-A0A7X8ADJ7-F1
#
_cell.length_a   1.000
_cell.length_b   1.000
_cell.length_c   1.000
_cell.angle_alpha   90.00
_cell.angle_beta   90.00
_cell.angle_gamma   90.00
#
_symmetry.space_group_name_H-M   'P 1'
#
loop_
_entity.id
_entity.type
_entity.pdbx_description
1 polymer ?
#
loop_
_entity_poly.entity_id
_entity_poly.type
_entity_poly.pdbx_seq_one_letter_code
_entity_poly.pdbx_strand_id
1 'polypeptide(L)'
;MKWIRFIAVSIVMCLYSFQAMACADYYTPEMCNMFSVYNHNDLYTFNRMYSFNEGNKMDVAQFNFWKSYFNNKVNPKTIKDALFNNETKALSGLIKYLQQHKDMDGAHYLILLQQMRKIDNGNAWDYPTKEQLANNNRIWTNILNDASRRIVSSKKLGSRYWLMAMRAAFYTNNKEQCQGLWDKYQAHCPSNDIRILAEGYLASYWYKNGERERAREFYAKVGDLQSLRWCFRNDIGLKGIQKLYAEAPNSVAFPYLIQDYVNSIDNDLHPAWEEPTENDSVRQIVTAEMKEFRRFADRVLNENKVDNPALWKSAAAYFAYLLGENKTAMDELKEAAWLRGTDRMKENIRVLQLMVESDASDYNNPSFDEYVLKELRWLMAKAKSEPLYTDYSYKYYVRNHYTDVLQRIVLYNLTPGYLKAGKFNTGTVLTGMTNEFVNMCIRKNKRTNKYLADWTEGYYQNDYNDCYFALLDTADVKEVVRYQNFLSHPAQGSALEQYAASYCHNDMNYYNELIGTKYMRIEEFEKASEYLKRVSLPFISAMNIAPYLHAESSYPMWYAWKYKKTLNKKKMVRAMLTVNPKLLFCNSMLALRQRLMLATDDKEKGNLNYELAEKYIQASHIGYCWAYLHYAWSADSTFGASNYKEQYIAHAKECLQRSMQQNLTTINKIKCLFALASLADSPWRTWLYDEQADKEIPEYHKESSQAQLFAQLYTYRSTTAFVNEGLSRCDNLKSYIEYYSRK
;
A
#
# COMPACT_ATOMS: atom_id res chain seq x y z
N MET A 1 4.10 10.04 30.00
CA MET A 1 5.27 10.53 29.24
C MET A 1 5.27 9.93 27.84
N LYS A 2 4.29 10.33 27.03
CA LYS A 2 4.20 10.05 25.60
C LYS A 2 4.54 11.40 24.91
N TRP A 3 5.18 11.42 23.74
CA TRP A 3 5.55 12.60 22.91
C TRP A 3 7.01 13.10 22.85
N ILE A 4 7.99 12.52 23.56
CA ILE A 4 9.38 13.06 23.50
C ILE A 4 10.26 12.37 22.44
N ARG A 5 10.03 11.10 22.09
CA ARG A 5 10.89 10.39 21.12
C ARG A 5 10.56 10.67 19.64
N PHE A 6 9.32 11.05 19.33
CA PHE A 6 8.92 11.40 17.96
C PHE A 6 9.52 12.73 17.46
N ILE A 7 9.78 13.67 18.37
CA ILE A 7 10.28 15.01 18.01
C ILE A 7 11.75 14.96 17.53
N ALA A 8 12.56 14.04 18.07
CA ALA A 8 13.99 13.96 17.72
C ALA A 8 14.22 13.49 16.27
N VAL A 9 13.40 12.56 15.77
CA VAL A 9 13.52 12.04 14.39
C VAL A 9 12.93 13.04 13.37
N SER A 10 11.90 13.80 13.74
CA SER A 10 11.30 14.81 12.85
C SER A 10 12.20 16.03 12.61
N ILE A 11 13.05 16.42 13.56
CA ILE A 11 13.91 17.62 13.40
C ILE A 11 15.05 17.39 12.41
N VAL A 12 15.57 16.16 12.29
CA VAL A 12 16.69 15.84 11.36
C VAL A 12 16.21 15.77 9.90
N MET A 13 14.96 15.35 9.65
CA MET A 13 14.40 15.29 8.29
C MET A 13 13.94 16.65 7.73
N CYS A 14 13.89 17.72 8.54
CA CYS A 14 13.49 19.05 8.09
C CYS A 14 14.60 19.84 7.36
N LEU A 15 15.84 19.34 7.31
CA LEU A 15 16.98 20.07 6.73
C LEU A 15 17.29 19.73 5.26
N TYR A 16 16.57 18.78 4.64
CA TYR A 16 16.68 18.54 3.20
C TYR A 16 15.31 18.61 2.52
N SER A 17 15.28 19.39 1.45
CA SER A 17 14.14 19.75 0.60
C SER A 17 13.52 18.56 -0.15
N PHE A 18 13.01 17.58 0.57
CA PHE A 18 12.06 16.60 0.06
C PHE A 18 10.81 16.72 0.93
N GLN A 19 9.64 16.83 0.28
CA GLN A 19 8.35 16.62 0.94
C GLN A 19 8.29 15.17 1.43
N ALA A 20 8.94 14.89 2.55
CA ALA A 20 8.81 13.63 3.25
C ALA A 20 7.39 13.60 3.83
N MET A 21 6.56 12.73 3.29
CA MET A 21 5.31 12.33 3.92
C MET A 21 5.64 11.58 5.22
N ALA A 22 5.83 12.31 6.31
CA ALA A 22 6.13 11.78 7.65
C ALA A 22 4.92 11.06 8.31
N CYS A 23 3.82 10.92 7.59
CA CYS A 23 2.66 10.12 7.99
C CYS A 23 2.20 9.34 6.77
N ALA A 24 2.99 8.34 6.40
CA ALA A 24 2.54 7.32 5.50
C ALA A 24 2.35 6.03 6.31
N ASP A 25 1.12 5.75 6.73
CA ASP A 25 0.75 4.41 7.17
C ASP A 25 0.90 3.49 5.95
N TYR A 26 2.05 2.82 5.85
CA TYR A 26 2.27 1.82 4.82
C TYR A 26 1.35 0.64 5.15
N TYR A 27 0.27 0.50 4.40
CA TYR A 27 -0.68 -0.58 4.59
C TYR A 27 -0.06 -1.90 4.14
N THR A 28 0.41 -2.73 5.06
CA THR A 28 0.78 -4.12 4.78
C THR A 28 -0.45 -5.02 4.92
N PRO A 29 -0.51 -6.19 4.26
CA PRO A 29 -1.65 -7.08 4.47
C PRO A 29 -1.69 -7.70 5.88
N GLU A 30 -0.64 -7.59 6.71
CA GLU A 30 -0.73 -7.87 8.17
C GLU A 30 -1.71 -6.90 8.87
N MET A 31 -1.74 -5.64 8.44
CA MET A 31 -2.55 -4.57 9.02
C MET A 31 -4.02 -4.58 8.53
N CYS A 32 -4.39 -5.58 7.74
CA CYS A 32 -5.77 -5.83 7.36
C CYS A 32 -6.61 -6.16 8.61
N ASN A 33 -7.56 -5.28 8.95
CA ASN A 33 -8.45 -5.43 10.09
C ASN A 33 -9.32 -6.69 9.98
N MET A 34 -9.09 -7.66 10.87
CA MET A 34 -9.81 -8.94 10.89
C MET A 34 -11.14 -8.86 11.64
N PHE A 35 -11.27 -7.96 12.61
CA PHE A 35 -12.48 -7.85 13.42
C PHE A 35 -13.42 -6.82 12.79
N SER A 36 -14.56 -7.26 12.26
CA SER A 36 -15.58 -6.39 11.69
C SER A 36 -17.01 -6.79 12.02
N VAL A 37 -17.55 -6.19 13.07
CA VAL A 37 -18.91 -6.40 13.60
C VAL A 37 -19.93 -5.35 13.13
N TYR A 38 -19.46 -4.32 12.41
CA TYR A 38 -20.29 -3.39 11.63
C TYR A 38 -19.62 -3.08 10.28
N ASN A 39 -20.41 -2.72 9.27
CA ASN A 39 -19.85 -2.31 7.98
C ASN A 39 -19.39 -0.85 8.05
N HIS A 40 -18.12 -0.58 7.76
CA HIS A 40 -17.60 0.78 7.69
C HIS A 40 -18.43 1.70 6.79
N ASN A 41 -18.95 1.18 5.66
CA ASN A 41 -19.84 1.94 4.77
C ASN A 41 -21.13 2.42 5.45
N ASP A 42 -21.65 1.70 6.44
CA ASP A 42 -22.87 2.09 7.16
C ASP A 42 -22.63 3.33 8.03
N LEU A 43 -21.37 3.63 8.38
CA LEU A 43 -20.97 4.80 9.17
C LEU A 43 -20.47 5.98 8.33
N TYR A 44 -20.48 5.86 7.00
CA TYR A 44 -20.13 6.94 6.07
C TYR A 44 -21.33 7.45 5.27
N THR A 45 -22.54 6.96 5.54
CA THR A 45 -23.79 7.46 4.93
C THR A 45 -24.00 8.97 5.13
N PHE A 46 -23.46 9.53 6.21
CA PHE A 46 -23.58 10.96 6.55
C PHE A 46 -22.33 11.80 6.25
N ASN A 47 -21.20 11.17 5.88
CA ASN A 47 -19.93 11.88 5.78
C ASN A 47 -19.71 12.52 4.38
N ARG A 48 -19.61 13.85 4.36
CA ARG A 48 -19.48 14.68 3.16
C ARG A 48 -18.04 14.81 2.63
N MET A 49 -17.05 14.29 3.36
CA MET A 49 -15.64 14.49 3.03
C MET A 49 -15.11 13.59 1.91
N TYR A 50 -15.91 12.63 1.43
CA TYR A 50 -15.51 11.69 0.37
C TYR A 50 -16.10 12.07 -0.98
N SER A 51 -15.34 12.87 -1.73
CA SER A 51 -15.67 13.42 -3.05
C SER A 51 -15.70 12.38 -4.19
N PHE A 52 -15.57 11.09 -3.90
CA PHE A 52 -15.37 10.05 -4.93
C PHE A 52 -16.47 8.99 -5.01
N ASN A 53 -17.38 8.91 -4.04
CA ASN A 53 -18.49 7.96 -4.13
C ASN A 53 -19.73 8.63 -4.69
N GLU A 54 -20.09 8.26 -5.92
CA GLU A 54 -21.41 8.48 -6.52
C GLU A 54 -22.55 7.79 -5.71
N GLY A 55 -22.23 7.14 -4.58
CA GLY A 55 -23.12 6.35 -3.73
C GLY A 55 -23.51 6.96 -2.38
N ASN A 56 -23.13 8.21 -2.02
CA ASN A 56 -23.69 8.84 -0.81
C ASN A 56 -25.19 9.09 -1.03
N LYS A 57 -26.05 8.26 -0.40
CA LYS A 57 -27.50 8.30 -0.55
C LYS A 57 -28.10 9.67 -0.24
N MET A 58 -27.56 10.37 0.76
CA MET A 58 -27.99 11.73 1.11
C MET A 58 -27.65 12.71 -0.01
N ASP A 59 -26.39 12.78 -0.46
CA ASP A 59 -25.99 13.71 -1.52
C ASP A 59 -26.69 13.39 -2.85
N VAL A 60 -26.93 12.11 -3.17
CA VAL A 60 -27.74 11.68 -4.33
C VAL A 60 -29.19 12.16 -4.20
N ALA A 61 -29.82 11.99 -3.03
CA ALA A 61 -31.17 12.48 -2.78
C ALA A 61 -31.26 14.01 -2.87
N GLN A 62 -30.28 14.72 -2.30
CA GLN A 62 -30.18 16.17 -2.40
C GLN A 62 -29.96 16.63 -3.85
N PHE A 63 -29.10 15.95 -4.61
CA PHE A 63 -28.83 16.25 -6.01
C PHE A 63 -30.06 16.01 -6.89
N ASN A 64 -30.76 14.89 -6.68
CA ASN A 64 -32.00 14.57 -7.39
C ASN A 64 -33.11 15.58 -7.08
N PHE A 65 -33.22 16.04 -5.83
CA PHE A 65 -34.13 17.14 -5.48
C PHE A 65 -33.83 18.38 -6.35
N TRP A 66 -32.57 18.81 -6.43
CA TRP A 66 -32.22 20.02 -7.19
C TRP A 66 -32.42 19.82 -8.70
N LYS A 67 -32.10 18.64 -9.25
CA LYS A 67 -32.45 18.31 -10.65
C LYS A 67 -33.95 18.45 -10.92
N SER A 68 -34.77 17.90 -10.02
CA SER A 68 -36.23 18.02 -10.09
C SER A 68 -36.70 19.47 -9.93
N TYR A 69 -36.07 20.23 -9.01
CA TYR A 69 -36.41 21.64 -8.77
C TYR A 69 -36.23 22.49 -10.03
N PHE A 70 -35.16 22.24 -10.79
CA PHE A 70 -34.90 22.87 -12.08
C PHE A 70 -35.62 22.21 -13.27
N ASN A 71 -36.54 21.27 -13.04
CA ASN A 71 -37.31 20.54 -14.06
C ASN A 71 -36.43 19.93 -15.17
N ASN A 72 -35.20 19.49 -14.85
CA ASN A 72 -34.19 19.02 -15.81
C ASN A 72 -33.80 20.02 -16.92
N LYS A 73 -34.11 21.32 -16.77
CA LYS A 73 -33.78 22.38 -17.75
C LYS A 73 -32.38 22.95 -17.59
N VAL A 74 -31.70 22.62 -16.49
CA VAL A 74 -30.32 23.02 -16.21
C VAL A 74 -29.42 21.80 -16.29
N ASN A 75 -28.24 21.96 -16.90
CA ASN A 75 -27.26 20.89 -17.02
C ASN A 75 -26.93 20.31 -15.61
N PRO A 76 -27.06 18.98 -15.40
CA PRO A 76 -26.76 18.34 -14.13
C PRO A 76 -25.34 18.64 -13.61
N LYS A 77 -24.36 18.81 -14.51
CA LYS A 77 -23.00 19.20 -14.14
C LYS A 77 -22.98 20.58 -13.49
N THR A 78 -23.67 21.58 -14.05
CA THR A 78 -23.78 22.92 -13.46
C THR A 78 -24.44 22.91 -12.09
N ILE A 79 -25.46 22.07 -11.87
CA ILE A 79 -26.10 21.89 -10.56
C ILE A 79 -25.09 21.29 -9.56
N LYS A 80 -24.35 20.25 -9.96
CA LYS A 80 -23.33 19.60 -9.14
C LYS A 80 -22.23 20.59 -8.76
N ASP A 81 -21.69 21.30 -9.75
CA ASP A 81 -20.61 22.27 -9.57
C ASP A 81 -21.03 23.43 -8.65
N ALA A 82 -22.23 23.98 -8.87
CA ALA A 82 -22.77 25.06 -8.07
C ALA A 82 -23.08 24.66 -6.62
N LEU A 83 -23.73 23.52 -6.39
CA LEU A 83 -24.31 23.19 -5.08
C LEU A 83 -23.45 22.24 -4.23
N PHE A 84 -22.60 21.43 -4.86
CA PHE A 84 -21.83 20.37 -4.20
C PHE A 84 -20.31 20.56 -4.32
N ASN A 85 -19.79 21.13 -5.42
CA ASN A 85 -18.35 21.38 -5.60
C ASN A 85 -17.91 22.81 -5.21
N ASN A 86 -18.81 23.59 -4.62
CA ASN A 86 -18.57 24.97 -4.19
C ASN A 86 -18.10 25.94 -5.30
N GLU A 87 -18.46 25.71 -6.57
CA GLU A 87 -18.06 26.60 -7.65
C GLU A 87 -18.90 27.89 -7.68
N THR A 88 -18.27 29.03 -7.33
CA THR A 88 -18.93 30.34 -7.19
C THR A 88 -19.55 30.85 -8.49
N LYS A 89 -18.89 30.62 -9.64
CA LYS A 89 -19.40 31.04 -10.96
C LYS A 89 -20.67 30.27 -11.32
N ALA A 90 -20.65 28.94 -11.16
CA ALA A 90 -21.82 28.10 -11.39
C ALA A 90 -23.00 28.49 -10.48
N LEU A 91 -22.76 28.74 -9.18
CA LEU A 91 -23.80 29.20 -8.25
C LEU A 91 -24.42 30.54 -8.68
N SER A 92 -23.58 31.50 -9.08
CA SER A 92 -24.05 32.80 -9.56
C SER A 92 -24.86 32.68 -10.86
N GLY A 93 -24.50 31.73 -11.72
CA GLY A 93 -25.27 31.37 -12.91
C GLY A 93 -26.67 30.84 -12.56
N LEU A 94 -26.78 29.95 -11.57
CA LEU A 94 -28.08 29.44 -11.11
C LEU A 94 -28.98 30.54 -10.52
N ILE A 95 -28.42 31.46 -9.75
CA ILE A 95 -29.18 32.61 -9.20
C ILE A 95 -29.76 33.45 -10.33
N LYS A 96 -28.95 33.80 -11.35
CA LYS A 96 -29.42 34.55 -12.53
C LYS A 96 -30.49 33.80 -13.30
N TYR A 97 -30.32 32.49 -13.48
CA TYR A 97 -31.32 31.64 -14.14
C TYR A 97 -32.68 31.71 -13.42
N LEU A 98 -32.68 31.56 -12.09
CA LEU A 98 -33.91 31.60 -11.28
C LEU A 98 -34.59 32.98 -11.35
N GLN A 99 -33.81 34.07 -11.30
CA GLN A 99 -34.32 35.44 -11.46
C GLN A 99 -34.99 35.65 -12.83
N GLN A 100 -34.35 35.19 -13.91
CA GLN A 100 -34.90 35.29 -15.28
C GLN A 100 -36.20 34.49 -15.45
N HIS A 101 -36.32 33.37 -14.73
CA HIS A 101 -37.50 32.50 -14.75
C HIS A 101 -38.54 32.86 -13.67
N LYS A 102 -38.40 34.03 -13.02
CA LYS A 102 -39.31 34.55 -11.99
C LYS A 102 -39.48 33.64 -10.75
N ASP A 103 -38.52 32.76 -10.49
CA ASP A 103 -38.46 31.96 -9.26
C ASP A 103 -37.68 32.71 -8.18
N MET A 104 -38.34 33.70 -7.58
CA MET A 104 -37.72 34.59 -6.60
C MET A 104 -37.41 33.89 -5.27
N ASP A 105 -38.17 32.86 -4.89
CA ASP A 105 -37.93 32.09 -3.67
C ASP A 105 -36.65 31.24 -3.82
N GLY A 106 -36.51 30.54 -4.95
CA GLY A 106 -35.29 29.80 -5.29
C GLY A 106 -34.06 30.69 -5.40
N ALA A 107 -34.19 31.84 -6.09
CA ALA A 107 -33.09 32.80 -6.19
C ALA A 107 -32.65 33.29 -4.80
N HIS A 108 -33.61 33.61 -3.93
CA HIS A 108 -33.35 34.06 -2.56
C HIS A 108 -32.66 32.99 -1.72
N TYR A 109 -33.11 31.73 -1.79
CA TYR A 109 -32.45 30.62 -1.09
C TYR A 109 -30.98 30.48 -1.49
N LEU A 110 -30.67 30.55 -2.79
CA LEU A 110 -29.29 30.45 -3.28
C LEU A 110 -28.43 31.67 -2.91
N ILE A 111 -29.03 32.86 -2.76
CA ILE A 111 -28.34 34.04 -2.23
C ILE A 111 -27.94 33.83 -0.76
N LEU A 112 -28.85 33.31 0.08
CA LEU A 112 -28.49 32.98 1.47
C LEU A 112 -27.41 31.89 1.53
N LEU A 113 -27.49 30.87 0.68
CA LEU A 113 -26.44 29.86 0.57
C LEU A 113 -25.09 30.47 0.16
N GLN A 114 -25.09 31.44 -0.76
CA GLN A 114 -23.88 32.16 -1.15
C GLN A 114 -23.31 32.98 0.02
N GLN A 115 -24.15 33.62 0.84
CA GLN A 115 -23.71 34.34 2.04
C GLN A 115 -23.07 33.38 3.05
N MET A 116 -23.67 32.21 3.28
CA MET A 116 -23.11 31.19 4.16
C MET A 116 -21.73 30.73 3.72
N ARG A 117 -21.48 30.58 2.41
CA ARG A 117 -20.19 30.14 1.86
C ARG A 117 -19.07 31.19 1.96
N LYS A 118 -19.41 32.45 2.20
CA LYS A 118 -18.44 33.54 2.39
C LYS A 118 -17.91 33.62 3.81
N ILE A 119 -18.47 32.84 4.73
CA ILE A 119 -18.02 32.75 6.12
C ILE A 119 -16.73 31.94 6.13
N ASP A 120 -15.62 32.62 6.40
CA ASP A 120 -14.31 31.99 6.55
C ASP A 120 -14.27 31.24 7.89
N ASN A 121 -13.89 29.97 7.85
CA ASN A 121 -13.76 29.12 9.03
C ASN A 121 -12.31 29.04 9.53
N GLY A 122 -11.36 29.71 8.86
CA GLY A 122 -9.93 29.51 9.08
C GLY A 122 -9.47 28.15 8.58
N ASN A 123 -8.22 28.03 8.17
CA ASN A 123 -7.59 26.71 8.06
C ASN A 123 -6.96 26.36 9.41
N ALA A 124 -6.48 25.13 9.60
CA ALA A 124 -5.91 24.68 10.89
C ALA A 124 -4.72 25.54 11.40
N TRP A 125 -4.19 26.44 10.56
CA TRP A 125 -3.03 27.29 10.82
C TRP A 125 -3.36 28.78 10.84
N ASP A 126 -4.59 29.19 10.54
CA ASP A 126 -5.02 30.61 10.50
C ASP A 126 -6.36 30.78 11.23
N TYR A 127 -6.30 31.35 12.44
CA TYR A 127 -7.46 31.54 13.31
C TYR A 127 -8.16 32.87 13.00
N PRO A 128 -9.50 32.91 12.94
CA PRO A 128 -10.22 34.13 12.62
C PRO A 128 -10.02 35.23 13.67
N THR A 129 -9.89 36.47 13.21
CA THR A 129 -9.81 37.65 14.07
C THR A 129 -11.14 37.92 14.79
N LYS A 130 -11.11 38.72 15.87
CA LYS A 130 -12.32 39.14 16.59
C LYS A 130 -13.33 39.85 15.69
N GLU A 131 -12.84 40.66 14.73
CA GLU A 131 -13.69 41.37 13.77
C GLU A 131 -14.35 40.39 12.79
N GLN A 132 -13.59 39.42 12.28
CA GLN A 132 -14.13 38.35 11.43
C GLN A 132 -15.18 37.53 12.18
N LEU A 133 -14.95 37.16 13.44
CA LEU A 133 -15.94 36.47 14.27
C LEU A 133 -17.21 37.29 14.49
N ALA A 134 -17.09 38.59 14.75
CA ALA A 134 -18.24 39.48 14.90
C ALA A 134 -19.05 39.60 13.59
N ASN A 135 -18.36 39.74 12.45
CA ASN A 135 -19.00 39.79 11.14
C ASN A 135 -19.67 38.45 10.79
N ASN A 136 -19.02 37.32 11.05
CA ASN A 136 -19.57 35.99 10.87
C ASN A 136 -20.85 35.81 11.71
N ASN A 137 -20.84 36.23 12.97
CA ASN A 137 -22.03 36.16 13.84
C ASN A 137 -23.19 37.02 13.32
N ARG A 138 -22.90 38.21 12.79
CA ARG A 138 -23.91 39.08 12.14
C ARG A 138 -24.52 38.40 10.92
N ILE A 139 -23.69 37.80 10.05
CA ILE A 139 -24.17 37.08 8.86
C ILE A 139 -25.07 35.90 9.28
N TRP A 140 -24.64 35.09 10.24
CA TRP A 140 -25.46 33.98 10.74
C TRP A 140 -26.78 34.43 11.35
N THR A 141 -26.79 35.52 12.13
CA THR A 141 -28.01 36.10 12.71
C THR A 141 -29.00 36.55 11.62
N ASN A 142 -28.49 37.19 10.55
CA ASN A 142 -29.32 37.58 9.42
C ASN A 142 -29.92 36.37 8.70
N ILE A 143 -29.11 35.34 8.45
CA ILE A 143 -29.58 34.09 7.83
C ILE A 143 -30.64 33.41 8.71
N LEU A 144 -30.43 33.34 10.03
CA LEU A 144 -31.38 32.76 10.98
C LEU A 144 -32.75 33.46 10.87
N ASN A 145 -32.78 34.78 10.94
CA ASN A 145 -34.01 35.56 10.90
C ASN A 145 -34.72 35.45 9.54
N ASP A 146 -33.98 35.50 8.44
CA ASP A 146 -34.56 35.43 7.09
C ASP A 146 -35.07 34.02 6.76
N ALA A 147 -34.24 33.00 6.97
CA ALA A 147 -34.63 31.61 6.73
C ALA A 147 -35.84 31.20 7.59
N SER A 148 -35.89 31.62 8.86
CA SER A 148 -37.01 31.30 9.77
C SER A 148 -38.37 31.80 9.27
N ARG A 149 -38.42 32.99 8.64
CA ARG A 149 -39.66 33.56 8.08
C ARG A 149 -40.15 32.83 6.82
N ARG A 150 -39.27 32.05 6.19
CA ARG A 150 -39.53 31.36 4.91
C ARG A 150 -39.87 29.89 5.05
N ILE A 151 -39.76 29.33 6.26
CA ILE A 151 -40.05 27.92 6.53
C ILE A 151 -41.48 27.55 6.09
N VAL A 152 -42.48 28.36 6.48
CA VAL A 152 -43.90 28.09 6.18
C VAL A 152 -44.36 28.73 4.87
N SER A 153 -43.81 29.89 4.51
CA SER A 153 -44.24 30.64 3.32
C SER A 153 -43.68 30.09 2.00
N SER A 154 -42.55 29.36 2.06
CA SER A 154 -42.00 28.70 0.87
C SER A 154 -42.74 27.41 0.53
N LYS A 155 -43.31 27.35 -0.68
CA LYS A 155 -44.03 26.17 -1.17
C LYS A 155 -43.13 24.97 -1.51
N LYS A 156 -41.87 25.21 -1.87
CA LYS A 156 -40.95 24.17 -2.39
C LYS A 156 -39.68 23.99 -1.55
N LEU A 157 -39.27 25.00 -0.80
CA LEU A 157 -37.98 25.04 -0.10
C LEU A 157 -38.11 25.16 1.42
N GLY A 158 -39.33 25.08 1.98
CA GLY A 158 -39.59 25.25 3.42
C GLY A 158 -38.70 24.39 4.32
N SER A 159 -38.56 23.09 4.02
CA SER A 159 -37.67 22.18 4.78
C SER A 159 -36.19 22.55 4.68
N ARG A 160 -35.75 23.14 3.55
CA ARG A 160 -34.37 23.58 3.35
C ARG A 160 -34.08 24.88 4.08
N TYR A 161 -35.04 25.81 4.06
CA TYR A 161 -34.99 27.00 4.90
C TYR A 161 -34.96 26.63 6.39
N TRP A 162 -35.71 25.61 6.80
CA TRP A 162 -35.65 25.10 8.17
C TRP A 162 -34.26 24.58 8.53
N LEU A 163 -33.63 23.73 7.70
CA LEU A 163 -32.26 23.27 7.94
C LEU A 163 -31.26 24.44 7.98
N MET A 164 -31.42 25.44 7.12
CA MET A 164 -30.59 26.64 7.10
C MET A 164 -30.75 27.45 8.40
N ALA A 165 -31.97 27.60 8.90
CA ALA A 165 -32.25 28.26 10.17
C ALA A 165 -31.68 27.47 11.36
N MET A 166 -31.86 26.14 11.40
CA MET A 166 -31.27 25.27 12.43
C MET A 166 -29.74 25.42 12.50
N ARG A 167 -29.09 25.39 11.34
CA ARG A 167 -27.64 25.60 11.22
C ARG A 167 -27.21 26.98 11.70
N ALA A 168 -27.94 28.02 11.30
CA ALA A 168 -27.64 29.39 11.70
C ALA A 168 -27.81 29.60 13.22
N ALA A 169 -28.86 29.05 13.82
CA ALA A 169 -29.06 29.05 15.27
C ALA A 169 -27.90 28.35 16.02
N PHE A 170 -27.41 27.24 15.48
CA PHE A 170 -26.26 26.54 16.04
C PHE A 170 -24.98 27.40 16.01
N TYR A 171 -24.65 28.00 14.86
CA TYR A 171 -23.42 28.80 14.72
C TYR A 171 -23.47 30.16 15.45
N THR A 172 -24.66 30.68 15.77
CA THR A 172 -24.81 31.83 16.68
C THR A 172 -24.84 31.42 18.16
N ASN A 173 -24.64 30.13 18.47
CA ASN A 173 -24.74 29.57 19.81
C ASN A 173 -26.12 29.80 20.48
N ASN A 174 -27.18 29.94 19.69
CA ASN A 174 -28.54 30.19 20.19
C ASN A 174 -29.32 28.88 20.35
N LYS A 175 -29.07 28.19 21.46
CA LYS A 175 -29.67 26.89 21.79
C LYS A 175 -31.20 26.94 21.85
N GLU A 176 -31.77 27.97 22.48
CA GLU A 176 -33.23 28.11 22.64
C GLU A 176 -33.93 28.19 21.28
N GLN A 177 -33.38 29.00 20.36
CA GLN A 177 -33.92 29.09 19.00
C GLN A 177 -33.75 27.78 18.23
N CYS A 178 -32.61 27.09 18.38
CA CYS A 178 -32.40 25.79 17.74
C CYS A 178 -33.45 24.75 18.21
N GLN A 179 -33.72 24.69 19.52
CA GLN A 179 -34.73 23.82 20.11
C GLN A 179 -36.15 24.21 19.65
N GLY A 180 -36.49 25.50 19.70
CA GLY A 180 -37.80 26.00 19.28
C GLY A 180 -38.10 25.76 17.79
N LEU A 181 -37.08 25.89 16.93
CA LEU A 181 -37.19 25.56 15.50
C LEU A 181 -37.41 24.06 15.29
N TRP A 182 -36.78 23.20 16.08
CA TRP A 182 -36.99 21.77 16.01
C TRP A 182 -38.40 21.38 16.45
N ASP A 183 -38.80 21.78 17.66
CA ASP A 183 -40.08 21.39 18.25
C ASP A 183 -41.26 21.81 17.37
N LYS A 184 -41.17 22.98 16.73
CA LYS A 184 -42.20 23.52 15.85
C LYS A 184 -42.31 22.79 14.51
N TYR A 185 -41.19 22.39 13.89
CA TYR A 185 -41.17 21.99 12.48
C TYR A 185 -40.78 20.53 12.21
N GLN A 186 -40.26 19.78 13.20
CA GLN A 186 -39.84 18.38 13.01
C GLN A 186 -40.95 17.48 12.44
N ALA A 187 -42.20 17.68 12.86
CA ALA A 187 -43.36 16.89 12.41
C ALA A 187 -43.85 17.28 11.00
N HIS A 188 -43.53 18.50 10.55
CA HIS A 188 -43.97 19.06 9.28
C HIS A 188 -43.01 18.75 8.11
N CYS A 189 -41.86 18.11 8.39
CA CYS A 189 -40.84 17.80 7.39
C CYS A 189 -40.78 16.28 7.12
N PRO A 190 -41.44 15.77 6.06
CA PRO A 190 -41.52 14.34 5.76
C PRO A 190 -40.24 13.74 5.17
N SER A 191 -39.29 14.57 4.71
CA SER A 191 -38.01 14.08 4.17
C SER A 191 -37.10 13.63 5.31
N ASN A 192 -36.84 12.33 5.38
CA ASN A 192 -35.99 11.73 6.42
C ASN A 192 -34.60 12.38 6.46
N ASP A 193 -34.04 12.71 5.30
CA ASP A 193 -32.68 13.23 5.13
C ASP A 193 -32.48 14.62 5.74
N ILE A 194 -33.38 15.57 5.45
CA ILE A 194 -33.31 16.95 5.95
C ILE A 194 -33.56 17.00 7.46
N ARG A 195 -34.50 16.17 7.95
CA ARG A 195 -34.79 16.05 9.37
C ARG A 195 -33.58 15.53 10.13
N ILE A 196 -32.91 14.49 9.64
CA ILE A 196 -31.68 13.94 10.23
C ILE A 196 -30.58 15.03 10.29
N LEU A 197 -30.37 15.78 9.19
CA LEU A 197 -29.40 16.88 9.17
C LEU A 197 -29.72 17.98 10.20
N ALA A 198 -31.01 18.29 10.40
CA ALA A 198 -31.45 19.26 11.40
C ALA A 198 -31.25 18.75 12.84
N GLU A 199 -31.59 17.49 13.11
CA GLU A 199 -31.44 16.85 14.41
C GLU A 199 -29.97 16.78 14.85
N GLY A 200 -29.03 16.59 13.90
CA GLY A 200 -27.60 16.56 14.18
C GLY A 200 -27.06 17.84 14.84
N TYR A 201 -27.65 19.00 14.56
CA TYR A 201 -27.32 20.25 15.26
C TYR A 201 -27.78 20.24 16.73
N LEU A 202 -28.93 19.63 17.03
CA LEU A 202 -29.39 19.44 18.41
C LEU A 202 -28.58 18.39 19.15
N ALA A 203 -28.20 17.29 18.49
CA ALA A 203 -27.37 16.25 19.09
C ALA A 203 -26.05 16.81 19.63
N SER A 204 -25.47 17.81 18.95
CA SER A 204 -24.29 18.52 19.44
C SER A 204 -24.56 19.27 20.75
N TYR A 205 -25.74 19.86 20.91
CA TYR A 205 -26.16 20.49 22.18
C TYR A 205 -26.46 19.46 23.27
N TRP A 206 -27.11 18.34 22.96
CA TRP A 206 -27.32 17.24 23.92
C TRP A 206 -25.98 16.82 24.55
N TYR A 207 -24.96 16.61 23.71
CA TYR A 207 -23.62 16.28 24.18
C TYR A 207 -23.03 17.37 25.10
N LYS A 208 -23.13 18.65 24.71
CA LYS A 208 -22.63 19.79 25.51
C LYS A 208 -23.34 19.94 26.86
N ASN A 209 -24.62 19.58 26.95
CA ASN A 209 -25.42 19.69 28.19
C ASN A 209 -25.28 18.49 29.12
N GLY A 210 -24.52 17.46 28.75
CA GLY A 210 -24.38 16.24 29.54
C GLY A 210 -25.34 15.10 29.17
N GLU A 211 -26.27 15.30 28.23
CA GLU A 211 -27.09 14.24 27.61
C GLU A 211 -26.26 13.45 26.58
N ARG A 212 -25.10 12.91 27.01
CA ARG A 212 -24.09 12.34 26.13
C ARG A 212 -24.56 11.09 25.41
N GLU A 213 -25.25 10.18 26.11
CA GLU A 213 -25.76 8.95 25.49
C GLU A 213 -26.80 9.23 24.42
N ARG A 214 -27.74 10.16 24.67
CA ARG A 214 -28.71 10.59 23.66
C ARG A 214 -28.04 11.08 22.37
N ALA A 215 -26.94 11.86 22.50
CA ALA A 215 -26.17 12.32 21.35
C ALA A 215 -25.43 11.18 20.64
N ARG A 216 -24.79 10.28 21.41
CA ARG A 216 -24.06 9.12 20.89
C ARG A 216 -24.99 8.15 20.15
N GLU A 217 -26.14 7.85 20.72
CA GLU A 217 -27.18 7.03 20.10
C GLU A 217 -27.64 7.62 18.77
N PHE A 218 -27.87 8.94 18.73
CA PHE A 218 -28.20 9.62 17.49
C PHE A 218 -27.10 9.47 16.44
N TYR A 219 -25.84 9.81 16.77
CA TYR A 219 -24.73 9.77 15.81
C TYR A 219 -24.42 8.34 15.33
N ALA A 220 -24.52 7.35 16.21
CA ALA A 220 -24.40 5.94 15.84
C ALA A 220 -25.54 5.51 14.91
N LYS A 221 -26.79 5.88 15.22
CA LYS A 221 -27.98 5.53 14.42
C LYS A 221 -27.93 6.09 13.00
N VAL A 222 -27.41 7.31 12.83
CA VAL A 222 -27.36 7.98 11.51
C VAL A 222 -26.07 7.70 10.74
N GLY A 223 -25.13 6.97 11.34
CA GLY A 223 -23.83 6.70 10.75
C GLY A 223 -22.98 7.95 10.57
N ASP A 224 -22.88 8.80 11.59
CA ASP A 224 -21.95 9.95 11.63
C ASP A 224 -20.71 9.61 12.47
N LEU A 225 -19.76 8.92 11.84
CA LEU A 225 -18.54 8.45 12.50
C LEU A 225 -17.67 9.56 13.07
N GLN A 226 -17.59 10.72 12.40
CA GLN A 226 -16.75 11.83 12.85
C GLN A 226 -17.29 12.39 14.16
N SER A 227 -18.60 12.64 14.22
CA SER A 227 -19.24 13.12 15.44
C SER A 227 -19.19 12.07 16.54
N LEU A 228 -19.37 10.78 16.20
CA LEU A 228 -19.26 9.68 17.17
C LEU A 228 -17.85 9.59 17.77
N ARG A 229 -16.79 9.60 16.93
CA ARG A 229 -15.39 9.66 17.35
C ARG A 229 -15.12 10.84 18.28
N TRP A 230 -15.62 12.02 17.90
CA TRP A 230 -15.50 13.20 18.75
C TRP A 230 -16.17 13.01 20.11
N CYS A 231 -17.35 12.38 20.17
CA CYS A 231 -18.08 12.09 21.40
C CYS A 231 -17.39 11.06 22.31
N PHE A 232 -16.47 10.25 21.78
CA PHE A 232 -15.72 9.23 22.51
C PHE A 232 -14.23 9.56 22.69
N ARG A 233 -13.73 10.69 22.21
CA ARG A 233 -12.29 11.05 22.24
C ARG A 233 -11.59 10.93 23.60
N ASN A 234 -12.34 11.10 24.69
CA ASN A 234 -11.83 10.98 26.08
C ASN A 234 -12.19 9.65 26.74
N ASP A 235 -13.02 8.84 26.11
CA ASP A 235 -13.52 7.54 26.56
C ASP A 235 -13.11 6.45 25.55
N ILE A 236 -11.91 6.54 24.97
CA ILE A 236 -11.33 5.51 24.08
C ILE A 236 -10.63 4.41 24.90
N GLY A 237 -10.57 3.20 24.33
CA GLY A 237 -9.94 2.04 24.97
C GLY A 237 -10.82 1.35 26.03
N LEU A 238 -10.26 0.32 26.68
CA LEU A 238 -11.00 -0.54 27.60
C LEU A 238 -11.70 0.22 28.73
N LYS A 239 -11.06 1.23 29.33
CA LYS A 239 -11.68 2.03 30.42
C LYS A 239 -12.93 2.78 29.95
N GLY A 240 -12.92 3.29 28.73
CA GLY A 240 -14.07 3.95 28.14
C GLY A 240 -15.21 2.98 27.87
N ILE A 241 -14.89 1.79 27.35
CA ILE A 241 -15.86 0.70 27.13
C ILE A 241 -16.49 0.26 28.47
N GLN A 242 -15.69 0.06 29.52
CA GLN A 242 -16.15 -0.32 30.86
C GLN A 242 -17.10 0.73 31.45
N LYS A 243 -16.74 2.01 31.32
CA LYS A 243 -17.57 3.14 31.78
C LYS A 243 -18.90 3.20 31.04
N LEU A 244 -18.87 3.10 29.71
CA LEU A 244 -20.10 3.10 28.90
C LEU A 244 -21.01 1.93 29.27
N TYR A 245 -20.46 0.73 29.52
CA TYR A 245 -21.24 -0.41 29.96
C TYR A 245 -21.94 -0.20 31.31
N ALA A 246 -21.26 0.44 32.26
CA ALA A 246 -21.85 0.76 33.56
C ALA A 246 -23.01 1.78 33.45
N GLU A 247 -22.93 2.71 32.50
CA GLU A 247 -23.93 3.75 32.26
C GLU A 247 -25.10 3.25 31.39
N ALA A 248 -24.80 2.52 30.32
CA ALA A 248 -25.73 2.08 29.28
C ALA A 248 -25.32 0.71 28.69
N PRO A 249 -25.69 -0.42 29.31
CA PRO A 249 -25.22 -1.75 28.90
C PRO A 249 -25.70 -2.20 27.50
N ASN A 250 -26.72 -1.53 26.94
CA ASN A 250 -27.23 -1.76 25.59
C ASN A 250 -26.97 -0.59 24.62
N SER A 251 -25.94 0.22 24.90
CA SER A 251 -25.58 1.33 24.01
C SER A 251 -25.31 0.85 22.57
N VAL A 252 -25.94 1.50 21.59
CA VAL A 252 -25.75 1.22 20.16
C VAL A 252 -24.33 1.50 19.68
N ALA A 253 -23.49 2.14 20.49
CA ALA A 253 -22.11 2.46 20.17
C ALA A 253 -21.13 1.28 20.38
N PHE A 254 -21.52 0.19 21.05
CA PHE A 254 -20.60 -0.91 21.34
C PHE A 254 -19.98 -1.57 20.10
N PRO A 255 -20.72 -1.88 19.01
CA PRO A 255 -20.10 -2.43 17.80
C PRO A 255 -19.00 -1.53 17.27
N TYR A 256 -19.20 -0.20 17.33
CA TYR A 256 -18.23 0.78 16.90
C TYR A 256 -16.97 0.78 17.78
N LEU A 257 -17.15 0.96 19.09
CA LEU A 257 -16.03 1.09 20.02
C LEU A 257 -15.22 -0.19 20.16
N ILE A 258 -15.88 -1.35 20.23
CA ILE A 258 -15.21 -2.64 20.40
C ILE A 258 -14.44 -2.98 19.12
N GLN A 259 -15.02 -2.74 17.95
CA GLN A 259 -14.30 -2.97 16.69
C GLN A 259 -13.04 -2.10 16.55
N ASP A 260 -13.16 -0.79 16.76
CA ASP A 260 -12.01 0.13 16.69
C ASP A 260 -10.95 -0.24 17.75
N TYR A 261 -11.38 -0.59 18.96
CA TYR A 261 -10.47 -1.02 20.03
C TYR A 261 -9.72 -2.31 19.69
N VAL A 262 -10.44 -3.35 19.28
CA VAL A 262 -9.86 -4.66 18.94
C VAL A 262 -8.88 -4.54 17.78
N ASN A 263 -9.26 -3.82 16.72
CA ASN A 263 -8.38 -3.61 15.56
C ASN A 263 -7.15 -2.74 15.90
N SER A 264 -7.29 -1.74 16.78
CA SER A 264 -6.14 -0.95 17.25
C SER A 264 -5.14 -1.82 18.01
N ILE A 265 -5.62 -2.70 18.88
CA ILE A 265 -4.80 -3.63 19.65
C ILE A 265 -4.07 -4.63 18.73
N ASP A 266 -4.76 -5.16 17.72
CA ASP A 266 -4.18 -6.04 16.71
C ASP A 266 -3.06 -5.33 15.92
N ASN A 267 -3.31 -4.10 15.46
CA ASN A 267 -2.32 -3.31 14.74
C ASN A 267 -1.08 -2.96 15.59
N ASP A 268 -1.26 -2.68 16.89
CA ASP A 268 -0.14 -2.45 17.81
C ASP A 268 0.77 -3.69 17.99
N LEU A 269 0.28 -4.90 17.69
CA LEU A 269 1.08 -6.13 17.70
C LEU A 269 1.89 -6.36 16.40
N HIS A 270 1.62 -5.60 15.34
CA HIS A 270 2.20 -5.77 14.00
C HIS A 270 2.78 -4.43 13.47
N PRO A 271 3.80 -3.84 14.13
CA PRO A 271 4.36 -2.56 13.70
C PRO A 271 5.08 -2.67 12.35
N ALA A 272 4.84 -1.71 11.44
CA ALA A 272 5.39 -1.71 10.07
C ALA A 272 6.92 -1.63 9.96
N TRP A 273 7.64 -1.30 11.04
CA TRP A 273 9.05 -0.88 10.96
C TRP A 273 9.96 -1.41 12.08
N GLU A 274 9.50 -2.32 12.93
CA GLU A 274 10.31 -2.83 14.04
C GLU A 274 10.24 -4.36 14.11
N GLU A 275 11.40 -5.03 14.03
CA GLU A 275 11.48 -6.43 14.42
C GLU A 275 11.25 -6.53 15.92
N PRO A 276 10.32 -7.40 16.38
CA PRO A 276 10.03 -7.53 17.79
C PRO A 276 11.26 -8.02 18.55
N THR A 277 11.81 -7.18 19.44
CA THR A 277 12.88 -7.57 20.36
C THR A 277 12.30 -8.27 21.59
N GLU A 278 13.09 -9.11 22.27
CA GLU A 278 12.65 -9.84 23.47
C GLU A 278 12.17 -8.93 24.63
N ASN A 279 12.48 -7.63 24.60
CA ASN A 279 12.08 -6.63 25.58
C ASN A 279 11.03 -5.62 25.05
N ASP A 280 10.11 -6.09 24.21
CA ASP A 280 9.03 -5.25 23.69
C ASP A 280 8.00 -4.89 24.78
N SER A 281 8.19 -3.72 25.39
CA SER A 281 7.28 -3.14 26.37
C SER A 281 5.86 -2.88 25.83
N VAL A 282 5.69 -2.71 24.51
CA VAL A 282 4.37 -2.52 23.88
C VAL A 282 3.61 -3.83 23.91
N ARG A 283 4.23 -4.93 23.47
CA ARG A 283 3.62 -6.27 23.52
C ARG A 283 3.23 -6.68 24.94
N GLN A 284 4.03 -6.34 25.95
CA GLN A 284 3.67 -6.60 27.36
C GLN A 284 2.41 -5.83 27.81
N ILE A 285 2.34 -4.53 27.49
CA ILE A 285 1.18 -3.68 27.83
C ILE A 285 -0.08 -4.20 27.11
N VAL A 286 0.03 -4.46 25.80
CA VAL A 286 -1.07 -4.95 24.98
C VAL A 286 -1.57 -6.32 25.46
N THR A 287 -0.65 -7.22 25.85
CA THR A 287 -0.99 -8.52 26.46
C THR A 287 -1.83 -8.36 27.74
N ALA A 288 -1.45 -7.42 28.61
CA ALA A 288 -2.20 -7.15 29.83
C ALA A 288 -3.60 -6.59 29.53
N GLU A 289 -3.70 -5.66 28.58
CA GLU A 289 -4.98 -5.10 28.14
C GLU A 289 -5.92 -6.15 27.56
N MET A 290 -5.43 -7.04 26.69
CA MET A 290 -6.22 -8.15 26.12
C MET A 290 -6.79 -9.05 27.21
N LYS A 291 -5.98 -9.44 28.20
CA LYS A 291 -6.42 -10.25 29.36
C LYS A 291 -7.43 -9.52 30.24
N GLU A 292 -7.29 -8.20 30.40
CA GLU A 292 -8.25 -7.40 31.15
C GLU A 292 -9.59 -7.29 30.41
N PHE A 293 -9.57 -7.06 29.09
CA PHE A 293 -10.78 -7.05 28.28
C PHE A 293 -11.50 -8.40 28.36
N ARG A 294 -10.80 -9.53 28.23
CA ARG A 294 -11.41 -10.87 28.33
C ARG A 294 -12.12 -11.09 29.66
N ARG A 295 -11.46 -10.79 30.79
CA ARG A 295 -12.08 -10.85 32.12
C ARG A 295 -13.30 -9.93 32.24
N PHE A 296 -13.27 -8.77 31.59
CA PHE A 296 -14.42 -7.87 31.56
C PHE A 296 -15.57 -8.42 30.70
N ALA A 297 -15.29 -8.95 29.51
CA ALA A 297 -16.27 -9.58 28.63
C ALA A 297 -16.95 -10.77 29.32
N ASP A 298 -16.22 -11.60 30.06
CA ASP A 298 -16.80 -12.70 30.83
C ASP A 298 -17.81 -12.21 31.88
N ARG A 299 -17.49 -11.12 32.60
CA ARG A 299 -18.44 -10.49 33.54
C ARG A 299 -19.68 -9.98 32.80
N VAL A 300 -19.50 -9.26 31.69
CA VAL A 300 -20.60 -8.74 30.87
C VAL A 300 -21.54 -9.86 30.41
N LEU A 301 -20.99 -11.00 29.98
CA LEU A 301 -21.75 -12.16 29.53
C LEU A 301 -22.51 -12.84 30.68
N ASN A 302 -21.87 -13.01 31.85
CA ASN A 302 -22.50 -13.61 33.03
C ASN A 302 -23.65 -12.75 33.59
N GLU A 303 -23.58 -11.42 33.44
CA GLU A 303 -24.63 -10.52 33.88
C GLU A 303 -25.90 -10.57 33.02
N ASN A 304 -25.83 -11.11 31.79
CA ASN A 304 -26.97 -11.26 30.86
C ASN A 304 -27.74 -9.95 30.58
N LYS A 305 -27.09 -8.79 30.68
CA LYS A 305 -27.71 -7.47 30.45
C LYS A 305 -27.63 -6.97 29.00
N VAL A 306 -26.78 -7.59 28.17
CA VAL A 306 -26.44 -7.10 26.84
C VAL A 306 -27.32 -7.67 25.74
N ASP A 307 -27.60 -6.85 24.74
CA ASP A 307 -28.40 -7.26 23.60
C ASP A 307 -27.65 -8.12 22.59
N ASN A 308 -26.35 -7.89 22.45
CA ASN A 308 -25.49 -8.58 21.50
C ASN A 308 -24.34 -9.33 22.22
N PRO A 309 -24.62 -10.41 22.97
CA PRO A 309 -23.58 -11.19 23.63
C PRO A 309 -22.54 -11.78 22.65
N ALA A 310 -22.93 -12.05 21.39
CA ALA A 310 -21.98 -12.51 20.37
C ALA A 310 -20.84 -11.51 20.09
N LEU A 311 -21.08 -10.20 20.23
CA LEU A 311 -20.06 -9.16 20.07
C LEU A 311 -18.94 -9.33 21.09
N TRP A 312 -19.31 -9.42 22.37
CA TRP A 312 -18.36 -9.52 23.48
C TRP A 312 -17.60 -10.84 23.45
N LYS A 313 -18.30 -11.96 23.22
CA LYS A 313 -17.68 -13.28 23.15
C LYS A 313 -16.71 -13.40 21.99
N SER A 314 -17.08 -12.91 20.80
CA SER A 314 -16.19 -12.95 19.62
C SER A 314 -14.95 -12.06 19.77
N ALA A 315 -15.07 -10.88 20.40
CA ALA A 315 -13.93 -10.03 20.70
C ALA A 315 -12.97 -10.69 21.71
N ALA A 316 -13.52 -11.29 22.78
CA ALA A 316 -12.73 -12.04 23.75
C ALA A 316 -12.00 -13.23 23.09
N ALA A 317 -12.67 -13.96 22.21
CA ALA A 317 -12.10 -15.09 21.49
C ALA A 317 -10.99 -14.66 20.52
N TYR A 318 -11.13 -13.51 19.85
CA TYR A 318 -10.06 -12.99 19.00
C TYR A 318 -8.82 -12.61 19.82
N PHE A 319 -9.00 -12.01 21.01
CA PHE A 319 -7.89 -11.79 21.92
C PHE A 319 -7.28 -13.09 22.46
N ALA A 320 -8.06 -14.16 22.63
CA ALA A 320 -7.49 -15.48 22.92
C ALA A 320 -6.56 -15.95 21.79
N TYR A 321 -6.96 -15.76 20.53
CA TYR A 321 -6.12 -16.06 19.37
C TYR A 321 -4.84 -15.22 19.36
N LEU A 322 -4.94 -13.89 19.54
CA LEU A 322 -3.76 -12.99 19.57
C LEU A 322 -2.82 -13.28 20.75
N LEU A 323 -3.32 -13.93 21.81
CA LEU A 323 -2.52 -14.43 22.95
C LEU A 323 -1.87 -15.80 22.67
N GLY A 324 -2.08 -16.39 21.49
CA GLY A 324 -1.58 -17.73 21.12
C GLY A 324 -2.43 -18.88 21.66
N GLU A 325 -3.63 -18.62 22.17
CA GLU A 325 -4.52 -19.61 22.78
C GLU A 325 -5.53 -20.17 21.75
N ASN A 326 -5.03 -20.75 20.64
CA ASN A 326 -5.85 -21.15 19.49
C ASN A 326 -7.04 -22.07 19.83
N LYS A 327 -6.84 -23.04 20.73
CA LYS A 327 -7.93 -23.92 21.18
C LYS A 327 -9.03 -23.14 21.91
N THR A 328 -8.65 -22.29 22.85
CA THR A 328 -9.57 -21.44 23.61
C THR A 328 -10.32 -20.50 22.67
N ALA A 329 -9.62 -19.86 21.74
CA ALA A 329 -10.22 -19.00 20.72
C ALA A 329 -11.29 -19.74 19.91
N MET A 330 -10.97 -20.95 19.44
CA MET A 330 -11.91 -21.76 18.65
C MET A 330 -13.15 -22.16 19.45
N ASP A 331 -12.98 -22.63 20.68
CA ASP A 331 -14.09 -23.04 21.54
C ASP A 331 -15.00 -21.84 21.87
N GLU A 332 -14.42 -20.68 22.19
CA GLU A 332 -15.16 -19.44 22.44
C GLU A 332 -15.87 -18.91 21.18
N LEU A 333 -15.26 -19.03 19.99
CA LEU A 333 -15.90 -18.66 18.72
C LEU A 333 -17.08 -19.58 18.38
N LYS A 334 -16.95 -20.89 18.64
CA LYS A 334 -18.06 -21.84 18.48
C LYS A 334 -19.22 -21.49 19.41
N GLU A 335 -18.93 -21.11 20.65
CA GLU A 335 -19.95 -20.60 21.57
C GLU A 335 -20.59 -19.30 21.06
N ALA A 336 -19.77 -18.32 20.64
CA ALA A 336 -20.24 -17.04 20.11
C ALA A 336 -21.16 -17.19 18.90
N ALA A 337 -20.95 -18.22 18.08
CA ALA A 337 -21.80 -18.54 16.93
C ALA A 337 -23.25 -18.87 17.31
N TRP A 338 -23.52 -19.30 18.54
CA TRP A 338 -24.87 -19.59 19.03
C TRP A 338 -25.53 -18.46 19.84
N LEU A 339 -24.74 -17.47 20.29
CA LEU A 339 -25.24 -16.34 21.08
C LEU A 339 -26.06 -15.33 20.24
N ARG A 340 -26.94 -14.54 20.84
CA ARG A 340 -27.66 -13.48 20.11
C ARG A 340 -26.69 -12.43 19.54
N GLY A 341 -26.88 -12.03 18.27
CA GLY A 341 -26.07 -11.02 17.58
C GLY A 341 -26.58 -10.75 16.16
N THR A 342 -26.01 -9.75 15.50
CA THR A 342 -26.37 -9.37 14.12
C THR A 342 -25.75 -10.30 13.09
N ASP A 343 -26.28 -10.31 11.86
CA ASP A 343 -25.69 -11.06 10.75
C ASP A 343 -24.21 -10.72 10.55
N ARG A 344 -23.83 -9.43 10.62
CA ARG A 344 -22.43 -9.01 10.49
C ARG A 344 -21.55 -9.61 11.59
N MET A 345 -22.04 -9.69 12.83
CA MET A 345 -21.31 -10.35 13.92
C MET A 345 -21.11 -11.84 13.64
N LYS A 346 -22.12 -12.52 13.08
CA LYS A 346 -22.02 -13.94 12.71
C LYS A 346 -21.05 -14.18 11.56
N GLU A 347 -21.05 -13.30 10.57
CA GLU A 347 -20.08 -13.34 9.47
C GLU A 347 -18.65 -13.12 9.99
N ASN A 348 -18.45 -12.16 10.89
CA ASN A 348 -17.16 -11.94 11.54
C ASN A 348 -16.69 -13.16 12.37
N ILE A 349 -17.59 -13.78 13.14
CA ILE A 349 -17.26 -15.01 13.88
C ILE A 349 -16.76 -16.11 12.93
N ARG A 350 -17.42 -16.28 11.77
CA ARG A 350 -16.99 -17.23 10.74
C ARG A 350 -15.61 -16.88 10.15
N VAL A 351 -15.34 -15.60 9.91
CA VAL A 351 -14.02 -15.11 9.49
C VAL A 351 -12.95 -15.46 10.53
N LEU A 352 -13.21 -15.22 11.81
CA LEU A 352 -12.26 -15.52 12.89
C LEU A 352 -12.07 -17.03 13.06
N GLN A 353 -13.10 -17.85 12.87
CA GLN A 353 -12.97 -19.31 12.85
C GLN A 353 -12.05 -19.76 11.71
N LEU A 354 -12.21 -19.21 10.49
CA LEU A 354 -11.29 -19.49 9.39
C LEU A 354 -9.86 -19.08 9.72
N MET A 355 -9.66 -17.93 10.35
CA MET A 355 -8.33 -17.47 10.76
C MET A 355 -7.67 -18.44 11.74
N VAL A 356 -8.36 -18.82 12.82
CA VAL A 356 -7.83 -19.75 13.83
C VAL A 356 -7.59 -21.14 13.23
N GLU A 357 -8.53 -21.67 12.44
CA GLU A 357 -8.35 -22.98 11.77
C GLU A 357 -7.15 -22.95 10.81
N SER A 358 -6.94 -21.86 10.06
CA SER A 358 -5.82 -21.75 9.13
C SER A 358 -4.46 -21.65 9.83
N ASP A 359 -4.39 -21.10 11.04
CA ASP A 359 -3.15 -21.07 11.82
C ASP A 359 -2.85 -22.42 12.52
N ALA A 360 -3.89 -23.14 12.97
CA ALA A 360 -3.74 -24.32 13.82
C ALA A 360 -3.81 -25.69 13.09
N SER A 361 -4.24 -25.73 11.83
CA SER A 361 -4.50 -26.99 11.12
C SER A 361 -3.26 -27.71 10.59
N ASP A 362 -3.38 -29.03 10.41
CA ASP A 362 -2.42 -29.84 9.65
C ASP A 362 -2.69 -29.72 8.14
N TYR A 363 -1.78 -29.04 7.45
CA TYR A 363 -1.85 -28.79 6.01
C TYR A 363 -1.67 -30.05 5.14
N ASN A 364 -1.37 -31.21 5.72
CA ASN A 364 -1.37 -32.49 5.01
C ASN A 364 -2.74 -33.17 5.00
N ASN A 365 -3.69 -32.71 5.81
CA ASN A 365 -5.01 -33.32 5.92
C ASN A 365 -5.92 -32.93 4.74
N PRO A 366 -6.40 -33.87 3.89
CA PRO A 366 -7.28 -33.56 2.78
C PRO A 366 -8.62 -32.91 3.18
N SER A 367 -9.14 -33.20 4.38
CA SER A 367 -10.38 -32.56 4.85
C SER A 367 -10.21 -31.06 5.11
N PHE A 368 -8.96 -30.62 5.34
CA PHE A 368 -8.65 -29.20 5.50
C PHE A 368 -8.70 -28.47 4.16
N ASP A 369 -8.21 -29.06 3.07
CA ASP A 369 -8.32 -28.48 1.72
C ASP A 369 -9.80 -28.26 1.32
N GLU A 370 -10.68 -29.21 1.66
CA GLU A 370 -12.13 -29.09 1.44
C GLU A 370 -12.75 -27.96 2.28
N TYR A 371 -12.35 -27.84 3.55
CA TYR A 371 -12.76 -26.74 4.43
C TYR A 371 -12.33 -25.38 3.86
N VAL A 372 -11.05 -25.23 3.50
CA VAL A 372 -10.50 -24.01 2.92
C VAL A 372 -11.23 -23.65 1.62
N LEU A 373 -11.49 -24.62 0.73
CA LEU A 373 -12.26 -24.37 -0.50
C LEU A 373 -13.66 -23.82 -0.21
N LYS A 374 -14.38 -24.42 0.74
CA LYS A 374 -15.72 -23.98 1.13
C LYS A 374 -15.69 -22.56 1.68
N GLU A 375 -14.74 -22.25 2.54
CA GLU A 375 -14.64 -20.94 3.20
C GLU A 375 -14.18 -19.84 2.23
N LEU A 376 -13.22 -20.12 1.34
CA LEU A 376 -12.80 -19.18 0.30
C LEU A 376 -13.93 -18.84 -0.68
N ARG A 377 -14.73 -19.83 -1.10
CA ARG A 377 -15.92 -19.58 -1.94
C ARG A 377 -16.90 -18.63 -1.29
N TRP A 378 -17.17 -18.84 0.00
CA TRP A 378 -18.06 -17.95 0.76
C TRP A 378 -17.46 -16.54 0.91
N LEU A 379 -16.19 -16.44 1.29
CA LEU A 379 -15.49 -15.18 1.51
C LEU A 379 -15.42 -14.34 0.22
N MET A 380 -15.06 -14.97 -0.90
CA MET A 380 -14.99 -14.29 -2.20
C MET A 380 -16.38 -13.87 -2.71
N ALA A 381 -17.44 -14.64 -2.42
CA ALA A 381 -18.81 -14.21 -2.72
C ALA A 381 -19.21 -12.97 -1.90
N LYS A 382 -18.84 -12.93 -0.62
CA LYS A 382 -19.07 -11.76 0.26
C LYS A 382 -18.30 -10.54 -0.21
N ALA A 383 -17.02 -10.71 -0.56
CA ALA A 383 -16.19 -9.65 -1.14
C ALA A 383 -16.76 -9.06 -2.43
N LYS A 384 -17.39 -9.86 -3.30
CA LYS A 384 -18.09 -9.33 -4.49
C LYS A 384 -19.35 -8.53 -4.16
N SER A 385 -20.06 -8.92 -3.09
CA SER A 385 -21.34 -8.33 -2.71
C SER A 385 -21.21 -7.04 -1.88
N GLU A 386 -20.11 -6.89 -1.13
CA GLU A 386 -19.90 -5.76 -0.24
C GLU A 386 -19.36 -4.54 -1.01
N PRO A 387 -20.01 -3.37 -0.93
CA PRO A 387 -19.51 -2.15 -1.53
C PRO A 387 -18.10 -1.81 -1.03
N LEU A 388 -17.25 -1.36 -1.94
CA LEU A 388 -15.92 -0.89 -1.56
C LEU A 388 -16.02 0.45 -0.82
N TYR A 389 -15.17 0.65 0.19
CA TYR A 389 -14.95 1.92 0.87
C TYR A 389 -13.53 2.43 0.64
N THR A 390 -13.35 3.74 0.77
CA THR A 390 -12.04 4.41 0.82
C THR A 390 -11.65 4.66 2.26
N ASP A 391 -10.48 4.19 2.67
CA ASP A 391 -9.93 4.50 3.99
C ASP A 391 -9.40 5.94 4.06
N TYR A 392 -9.41 6.49 5.27
CA TYR A 392 -9.12 7.89 5.63
C TYR A 392 -7.74 8.39 5.20
N SER A 393 -6.79 7.47 5.02
CA SER A 393 -5.38 7.80 4.83
C SER A 393 -4.98 7.98 3.35
N TYR A 394 -5.71 7.38 2.39
CA TYR A 394 -5.27 7.37 0.99
C TYR A 394 -6.39 7.36 -0.03
N LYS A 395 -6.38 8.35 -0.93
CA LYS A 395 -7.24 8.49 -2.12
C LYS A 395 -7.19 7.31 -3.12
N TYR A 396 -6.39 6.27 -2.88
CA TYR A 396 -6.02 5.26 -3.88
C TYR A 396 -6.32 3.80 -3.51
N TYR A 397 -6.76 3.51 -2.28
CA TYR A 397 -7.09 2.15 -1.84
C TYR A 397 -8.58 2.03 -1.57
N VAL A 398 -9.32 1.54 -2.56
CA VAL A 398 -10.74 1.21 -2.43
C VAL A 398 -10.83 -0.28 -2.10
N ARG A 399 -11.29 -0.65 -0.91
CA ARG A 399 -11.33 -2.05 -0.43
C ARG A 399 -12.61 -2.35 0.34
N ASN A 400 -12.88 -3.61 0.62
CA ASN A 400 -13.87 -4.00 1.62
C ASN A 400 -13.29 -5.01 2.60
N HIS A 401 -13.99 -5.22 3.72
CA HIS A 401 -13.48 -6.04 4.82
C HIS A 401 -13.14 -7.47 4.36
N TYR A 402 -13.98 -8.05 3.50
CA TYR A 402 -13.77 -9.42 3.03
C TYR A 402 -12.55 -9.55 2.09
N THR A 403 -12.19 -8.50 1.34
CA THR A 403 -10.92 -8.49 0.59
C THR A 403 -9.71 -8.41 1.52
N ASP A 404 -9.80 -7.67 2.62
CA ASP A 404 -8.74 -7.57 3.63
C ASP A 404 -8.52 -8.91 4.35
N VAL A 405 -9.62 -9.55 4.77
CA VAL A 405 -9.59 -10.90 5.36
C VAL A 405 -8.96 -11.92 4.41
N LEU A 406 -9.35 -11.89 3.14
CA LEU A 406 -8.82 -12.81 2.14
C LEU A 406 -7.30 -12.64 2.00
N GLN A 407 -6.81 -11.40 1.90
CA GLN A 407 -5.37 -11.13 1.81
C GLN A 407 -4.63 -11.60 3.06
N ARG A 408 -5.11 -11.27 4.26
CA ARG A 408 -4.43 -11.63 5.50
C ARG A 408 -4.37 -13.14 5.70
N ILE A 409 -5.51 -13.83 5.60
CA ILE A 409 -5.57 -15.29 5.81
C ILE A 409 -4.75 -16.03 4.75
N VAL A 410 -4.85 -15.65 3.48
CA VAL A 410 -4.10 -16.36 2.43
C VAL A 410 -2.61 -16.10 2.55
N LEU A 411 -2.19 -14.84 2.69
CA LEU A 411 -0.77 -14.48 2.62
C LEU A 411 0.00 -14.84 3.90
N TYR A 412 -0.65 -14.83 5.07
CA TYR A 412 0.02 -15.05 6.36
C TYR A 412 -0.23 -16.43 6.98
N ASN A 413 -1.36 -17.07 6.67
CA ASN A 413 -1.68 -18.37 7.25
C ASN A 413 -1.57 -19.46 6.18
N LEU A 414 -2.44 -19.41 5.17
CA LEU A 414 -2.57 -20.50 4.20
C LEU A 414 -1.31 -20.71 3.36
N THR A 415 -0.80 -19.66 2.71
CA THR A 415 0.38 -19.77 1.85
C THR A 415 1.59 -20.27 2.65
N PRO A 416 1.99 -19.65 3.77
CA PRO A 416 3.10 -20.16 4.57
C PRO A 416 2.89 -21.59 5.08
N GLY A 417 1.66 -21.95 5.48
CA GLY A 417 1.32 -23.30 5.92
C GLY A 417 1.50 -24.35 4.83
N TYR A 418 0.96 -24.11 3.62
CA TYR A 418 1.14 -25.00 2.48
C TYR A 418 2.60 -25.09 2.03
N LEU A 419 3.34 -23.98 2.05
CA LEU A 419 4.78 -23.99 1.73
C LEU A 419 5.58 -24.82 2.73
N LYS A 420 5.34 -24.67 4.04
CA LYS A 420 5.96 -25.52 5.09
C LYS A 420 5.63 -27.00 4.93
N ALA A 421 4.43 -27.33 4.45
CA ALA A 421 4.02 -28.70 4.13
C ALA A 421 4.59 -29.23 2.80
N GLY A 422 5.43 -28.47 2.09
CA GLY A 422 6.00 -28.87 0.80
C GLY A 422 5.02 -28.80 -0.37
N LYS A 423 3.83 -28.22 -0.17
CA LYS A 423 2.77 -28.05 -1.18
C LYS A 423 2.91 -26.71 -1.92
N PHE A 424 4.03 -26.56 -2.65
CA PHE A 424 4.36 -25.31 -3.35
C PHE A 424 3.26 -24.82 -4.29
N ASN A 425 2.70 -25.72 -5.11
CA ASN A 425 1.64 -25.36 -6.07
C ASN A 425 0.40 -24.79 -5.37
N THR A 426 -0.02 -25.43 -4.26
CA THR A 426 -1.20 -25.02 -3.50
C THR A 426 -1.00 -23.64 -2.87
N GLY A 427 0.13 -23.40 -2.19
CA GLY A 427 0.42 -22.08 -1.61
C GLY A 427 0.52 -21.00 -2.69
N THR A 428 1.18 -21.31 -3.82
CA THR A 428 1.39 -20.35 -4.90
C THR A 428 0.10 -20.00 -5.65
N VAL A 429 -0.76 -20.99 -5.93
CA VAL A 429 -2.04 -20.74 -6.62
C VAL A 429 -3.01 -19.93 -5.76
N LEU A 430 -3.00 -20.12 -4.44
CA LEU A 430 -3.82 -19.33 -3.52
C LEU A 430 -3.36 -17.86 -3.47
N THR A 431 -2.05 -17.63 -3.43
CA THR A 431 -1.47 -16.29 -3.54
C THR A 431 -1.86 -15.61 -4.86
N GLY A 432 -1.73 -16.32 -5.98
CA GLY A 432 -2.12 -15.81 -7.30
C GLY A 432 -3.62 -15.50 -7.40
N MET A 433 -4.47 -16.41 -6.93
CA MET A 433 -5.92 -16.22 -6.87
C MET A 433 -6.28 -14.95 -6.08
N THR A 434 -5.67 -14.78 -4.91
CA THR A 434 -5.93 -13.63 -4.03
C THR A 434 -5.50 -12.32 -4.67
N ASN A 435 -4.31 -12.28 -5.27
CA ASN A 435 -3.82 -11.10 -5.98
C ASN A 435 -4.75 -10.69 -7.13
N GLU A 436 -5.09 -11.65 -8.00
CA GLU A 436 -5.96 -11.40 -9.16
C GLU A 436 -7.37 -11.00 -8.73
N PHE A 437 -7.95 -11.74 -7.77
CA PHE A 437 -9.30 -11.49 -7.30
C PHE A 437 -9.45 -10.10 -6.66
N VAL A 438 -8.51 -9.70 -5.82
CA VAL A 438 -8.53 -8.37 -5.21
C VAL A 438 -8.32 -7.29 -6.28
N ASN A 439 -7.37 -7.46 -7.20
CA ASN A 439 -7.19 -6.54 -8.31
C ASN A 439 -8.45 -6.42 -9.20
N MET A 440 -9.17 -7.52 -9.44
CA MET A 440 -10.45 -7.51 -10.14
C MET A 440 -11.51 -6.68 -9.40
N CYS A 441 -11.63 -6.86 -8.08
CA CYS A 441 -12.60 -6.13 -7.27
C CYS A 441 -12.29 -4.62 -7.23
N ILE A 442 -11.02 -4.24 -7.05
CA ILE A 442 -10.61 -2.85 -6.88
C ILE A 442 -10.52 -2.11 -8.22
N ARG A 443 -9.90 -2.72 -9.24
CA ARG A 443 -9.46 -2.06 -10.48
C ARG A 443 -10.25 -2.46 -11.72
N LYS A 444 -11.28 -3.30 -11.60
CA LYS A 444 -12.09 -3.85 -12.71
C LYS A 444 -11.25 -4.53 -13.81
N ASN A 445 -10.07 -5.03 -13.44
CA ASN A 445 -9.17 -5.81 -14.31
C ASN A 445 -8.86 -5.18 -15.69
N LYS A 446 -8.57 -3.88 -15.73
CA LYS A 446 -8.23 -3.18 -16.99
C LYS A 446 -6.79 -3.48 -17.45
N ARG A 447 -6.42 -4.73 -17.70
CA ARG A 447 -5.11 -5.04 -18.33
C ARG A 447 -5.08 -4.42 -19.73
N THR A 448 -4.19 -3.46 -19.96
CA THR A 448 -3.98 -2.87 -21.29
C THR A 448 -2.71 -3.43 -21.92
N ASN A 449 -2.78 -3.85 -23.18
CA ASN A 449 -1.61 -4.26 -23.97
C ASN A 449 -0.80 -3.05 -24.50
N LYS A 450 -0.94 -1.88 -23.88
CA LYS A 450 -0.33 -0.65 -24.39
C LYS A 450 1.10 -0.53 -23.89
N TYR A 451 1.99 -0.24 -24.84
CA TYR A 451 3.36 0.13 -24.60
C TYR A 451 3.45 1.33 -23.62
N LEU A 452 4.40 1.29 -22.69
CA LEU A 452 4.73 2.36 -21.73
C LEU A 452 5.34 3.58 -22.47
N ALA A 453 4.58 4.20 -23.37
CA ALA A 453 5.02 5.40 -24.09
C ALA A 453 5.09 6.60 -23.12
N ASP A 454 4.09 6.69 -22.25
CA ASP A 454 3.97 7.69 -21.22
C ASP A 454 3.90 6.97 -19.87
N TRP A 455 4.54 7.53 -18.85
CA TRP A 455 4.53 7.03 -17.46
C TRP A 455 3.13 7.04 -16.81
N THR A 456 2.07 7.06 -17.61
CA THR A 456 0.73 7.42 -17.21
C THR A 456 -0.14 6.24 -16.80
N GLU A 457 0.26 4.97 -16.95
CA GLU A 457 -0.42 3.84 -16.27
C GLU A 457 0.34 2.51 -16.49
N GLY A 458 1.17 2.12 -15.51
CA GLY A 458 1.96 0.89 -15.52
C GLY A 458 1.16 -0.34 -15.08
N TYR A 459 0.48 -1.02 -16.03
CA TYR A 459 -0.24 -2.26 -15.72
C TYR A 459 0.70 -3.44 -15.45
N TYR A 460 1.62 -3.79 -16.37
CA TYR A 460 2.64 -4.82 -16.12
C TYR A 460 3.59 -4.46 -14.97
N GLN A 461 3.75 -3.18 -14.64
CA GLN A 461 4.55 -2.76 -13.48
C GLN A 461 3.99 -3.32 -12.16
N ASN A 462 2.68 -3.54 -12.06
CA ASN A 462 2.09 -4.13 -10.86
C ASN A 462 2.32 -5.65 -10.79
N ASP A 463 2.35 -6.35 -11.93
CA ASP A 463 2.56 -7.81 -12.00
C ASP A 463 3.98 -8.24 -11.57
N TYR A 464 4.92 -7.29 -11.43
CA TYR A 464 6.28 -7.50 -10.93
C TYR A 464 6.53 -6.80 -9.59
N ASN A 465 5.46 -6.41 -8.88
CA ASN A 465 5.52 -5.70 -7.60
C ASN A 465 4.39 -6.11 -6.66
N ASP A 466 4.12 -7.41 -6.57
CA ASP A 466 3.13 -8.00 -5.66
C ASP A 466 3.66 -9.27 -4.98
N CYS A 467 2.93 -9.77 -3.98
CA CYS A 467 3.32 -10.95 -3.21
C CYS A 467 3.35 -12.24 -4.04
N TYR A 468 2.59 -12.30 -5.14
CA TYR A 468 2.56 -13.45 -6.03
C TYR A 468 3.85 -13.54 -6.84
N PHE A 469 4.27 -12.43 -7.44
CA PHE A 469 5.55 -12.32 -8.11
C PHE A 469 6.71 -12.55 -7.14
N ALA A 470 6.69 -11.91 -5.96
CA ALA A 470 7.76 -12.08 -4.96
C ALA A 470 7.96 -13.56 -4.57
N LEU A 471 6.87 -14.30 -4.39
CA LEU A 471 6.91 -15.74 -4.12
C LEU A 471 7.53 -16.53 -5.28
N LEU A 472 7.12 -16.27 -6.52
CA LEU A 472 7.67 -16.95 -7.70
C LEU A 472 9.14 -16.58 -7.96
N ASP A 473 9.51 -15.32 -7.75
CA ASP A 473 10.84 -14.79 -8.00
C ASP A 473 11.88 -15.33 -7.00
N THR A 474 11.48 -15.57 -5.75
CA THR A 474 12.34 -16.12 -4.69
C THR A 474 12.38 -17.66 -4.64
N ALA A 475 11.37 -18.34 -5.19
CA ALA A 475 11.29 -19.81 -5.21
C ALA A 475 12.42 -20.48 -6.01
N ASP A 476 12.62 -21.80 -5.85
CA ASP A 476 13.52 -22.55 -6.71
C ASP A 476 12.97 -22.63 -8.15
N VAL A 477 13.83 -22.57 -9.17
CA VAL A 477 13.38 -22.61 -10.57
C VAL A 477 12.58 -23.88 -10.90
N LYS A 478 12.89 -25.02 -10.25
CA LYS A 478 12.15 -26.28 -10.45
C LYS A 478 10.73 -26.18 -9.91
N GLU A 479 10.51 -25.42 -8.83
CA GLU A 479 9.18 -25.18 -8.26
C GLU A 479 8.32 -24.36 -9.23
N VAL A 480 8.89 -23.28 -9.78
CA VAL A 480 8.19 -22.43 -10.76
C VAL A 480 7.87 -23.20 -12.04
N VAL A 481 8.76 -24.07 -12.51
CA VAL A 481 8.50 -24.96 -13.66
C VAL A 481 7.33 -25.92 -13.38
N ARG A 482 7.32 -26.57 -12.20
CA ARG A 482 6.20 -27.46 -11.80
C ARG A 482 4.89 -26.69 -11.72
N TYR A 483 4.94 -25.46 -11.19
CA TYR A 483 3.77 -24.61 -11.05
C TYR A 483 3.22 -24.14 -12.41
N GLN A 484 4.09 -23.72 -13.34
CA GLN A 484 3.70 -23.40 -14.73
C GLN A 484 3.03 -24.60 -15.40
N ASN A 485 3.58 -25.80 -15.23
CA ASN A 485 2.99 -27.02 -15.78
C ASN A 485 1.60 -27.31 -15.18
N PHE A 486 1.45 -27.11 -13.88
CA PHE A 486 0.16 -27.21 -13.20
C PHE A 486 -0.86 -26.21 -13.74
N LEU A 487 -0.50 -24.93 -13.92
CA LEU A 487 -1.40 -23.92 -14.49
C LEU A 487 -1.83 -24.22 -15.93
N SER A 488 -0.98 -24.94 -16.69
CA SER A 488 -1.31 -25.42 -18.04
C SER A 488 -2.24 -26.65 -18.02
N HIS A 489 -2.28 -27.38 -16.89
CA HIS A 489 -3.06 -28.61 -16.71
C HIS A 489 -3.78 -28.63 -15.35
N PRO A 490 -4.61 -27.62 -15.03
CA PRO A 490 -5.14 -27.44 -13.68
C PRO A 490 -6.01 -28.61 -13.21
N ALA A 491 -6.61 -29.35 -14.15
CA ALA A 491 -7.40 -30.56 -13.88
C ALA A 491 -6.62 -31.68 -13.15
N GLN A 492 -5.28 -31.62 -13.11
CA GLN A 492 -4.43 -32.55 -12.38
C GLN A 492 -4.27 -32.19 -10.89
N GLY A 493 -4.66 -30.98 -10.48
CA GLY A 493 -4.59 -30.53 -9.09
C GLY A 493 -5.80 -30.93 -8.26
N SER A 494 -5.76 -30.62 -6.96
CA SER A 494 -6.90 -30.80 -6.04
C SER A 494 -8.07 -29.89 -6.41
N ALA A 495 -9.26 -30.14 -5.83
CA ALA A 495 -10.42 -29.27 -6.05
C ALA A 495 -10.16 -27.81 -5.61
N LEU A 496 -9.36 -27.62 -4.55
CA LEU A 496 -8.93 -26.31 -4.08
C LEU A 496 -8.02 -25.63 -5.12
N GLU A 497 -7.03 -26.35 -5.62
CA GLU A 497 -6.08 -25.86 -6.61
C GLU A 497 -6.77 -25.51 -7.94
N GLN A 498 -7.67 -26.37 -8.42
CA GLN A 498 -8.49 -26.12 -9.61
C GLN A 498 -9.33 -24.85 -9.47
N TYR A 499 -9.96 -24.67 -8.30
CA TYR A 499 -10.75 -23.48 -8.03
C TYR A 499 -9.88 -22.22 -8.04
N ALA A 500 -8.75 -22.23 -7.33
CA ALA A 500 -7.85 -21.09 -7.27
C ALA A 500 -7.22 -20.75 -8.63
N ALA A 501 -6.80 -21.75 -9.40
CA ALA A 501 -6.20 -21.58 -10.72
C ALA A 501 -7.13 -20.88 -11.71
N SER A 502 -8.45 -21.01 -11.55
CA SER A 502 -9.44 -20.32 -12.41
C SER A 502 -9.41 -18.79 -12.30
N TYR A 503 -8.77 -18.23 -11.27
CA TYR A 503 -8.57 -16.80 -11.09
C TYR A 503 -7.16 -16.33 -11.46
N CYS A 504 -6.18 -17.24 -11.47
CA CYS A 504 -4.78 -16.90 -11.62
C CYS A 504 -4.43 -16.33 -13.01
N HIS A 505 -3.36 -15.54 -13.04
CA HIS A 505 -2.72 -15.13 -14.28
C HIS A 505 -2.22 -16.35 -15.06
N ASN A 506 -2.59 -16.46 -16.35
CA ASN A 506 -2.27 -17.63 -17.18
C ASN A 506 -1.55 -17.26 -18.50
N ASP A 507 -0.80 -16.14 -18.55
CA ASP A 507 0.05 -15.85 -19.70
C ASP A 507 1.34 -16.67 -19.64
N MET A 508 1.51 -17.58 -20.60
CA MET A 508 2.74 -18.38 -20.68
C MET A 508 3.97 -17.56 -21.03
N ASN A 509 3.84 -16.37 -21.63
CA ASN A 509 4.98 -15.47 -21.80
C ASN A 509 5.56 -15.06 -20.44
N TYR A 510 4.72 -14.71 -19.47
CA TYR A 510 5.14 -14.32 -18.12
C TYR A 510 5.95 -15.44 -17.45
N TYR A 511 5.41 -16.66 -17.42
CA TYR A 511 6.11 -17.78 -16.78
C TYR A 511 7.36 -18.21 -17.53
N ASN A 512 7.36 -18.23 -18.88
CA ASN A 512 8.55 -18.55 -19.66
C ASN A 512 9.65 -17.51 -19.46
N GLU A 513 9.30 -16.23 -19.37
CA GLU A 513 10.26 -15.14 -19.14
C GLU A 513 10.85 -15.23 -17.72
N LEU A 514 10.02 -15.46 -16.71
CA LEU A 514 10.45 -15.65 -15.32
C LEU A 514 11.35 -16.87 -15.16
N ILE A 515 10.93 -18.04 -15.66
CA ILE A 515 11.72 -19.27 -15.60
C ILE A 515 13.06 -19.10 -16.34
N GLY A 516 13.02 -18.50 -17.53
CA GLY A 516 14.22 -18.18 -18.31
C GLY A 516 15.20 -17.32 -17.52
N THR A 517 14.72 -16.24 -16.91
CA THR A 517 15.52 -15.36 -16.05
C THR A 517 16.09 -16.08 -14.83
N LYS A 518 15.31 -16.96 -14.19
CA LYS A 518 15.78 -17.75 -13.05
C LYS A 518 16.89 -18.73 -13.43
N TYR A 519 16.81 -19.39 -14.59
CA TYR A 519 17.91 -20.20 -15.10
C TYR A 519 19.16 -19.37 -15.44
N MET A 520 19.00 -18.12 -15.91
CA MET A 520 20.14 -17.22 -16.08
C MET A 520 20.82 -16.93 -14.74
N ARG A 521 20.07 -16.64 -13.67
CA ARG A 521 20.65 -16.33 -12.33
C ARG A 521 21.53 -17.45 -11.77
N ILE A 522 21.24 -18.71 -12.12
CA ILE A 522 22.05 -19.88 -11.75
C ILE A 522 22.95 -20.37 -12.89
N GLU A 523 23.09 -19.58 -13.96
CA GLU A 523 24.01 -19.79 -15.08
C GLU A 523 23.79 -21.07 -15.91
N GLU A 524 22.57 -21.62 -15.87
CA GLU A 524 22.11 -22.70 -16.75
C GLU A 524 21.58 -22.12 -18.07
N PHE A 525 22.48 -21.52 -18.85
CA PHE A 525 22.14 -20.75 -20.06
C PHE A 525 21.42 -21.56 -21.15
N GLU A 526 21.70 -22.86 -21.28
CA GLU A 526 21.01 -23.74 -22.21
C GLU A 526 19.52 -23.83 -21.88
N LYS A 527 19.19 -24.10 -20.61
CA LYS A 527 17.79 -24.15 -20.15
C LYS A 527 17.13 -22.78 -20.21
N ALA A 528 17.85 -21.71 -19.83
CA ALA A 528 17.35 -20.36 -19.99
C ALA A 528 16.91 -20.08 -21.43
N SER A 529 17.76 -20.41 -22.42
CA SER A 529 17.47 -20.26 -23.84
C SER A 529 16.22 -21.04 -24.28
N GLU A 530 15.97 -22.24 -23.73
CA GLU A 530 14.79 -23.04 -24.07
C GLU A 530 13.45 -22.39 -23.71
N TYR A 531 13.43 -21.62 -22.63
CA TYR A 531 12.26 -20.87 -22.17
C TYR A 531 12.18 -19.49 -22.83
N LEU A 532 13.30 -18.75 -22.88
CA LEU A 532 13.33 -17.39 -23.43
C LEU A 532 12.98 -17.33 -24.92
N LYS A 533 13.24 -18.39 -25.69
CA LYS A 533 12.83 -18.49 -27.11
C LYS A 533 11.31 -18.58 -27.30
N ARG A 534 10.55 -18.91 -26.25
CA ARG A 534 9.09 -19.02 -26.27
C ARG A 534 8.39 -17.70 -25.89
N VAL A 535 9.16 -16.70 -25.47
CA VAL A 535 8.65 -15.37 -25.07
C VAL A 535 8.53 -14.49 -26.31
N SER A 536 7.35 -13.92 -26.52
CA SER A 536 7.07 -13.06 -27.67
C SER A 536 7.71 -11.66 -27.54
N LEU A 537 8.10 -11.06 -28.68
CA LEU A 537 8.65 -9.71 -28.71
C LEU A 537 7.68 -8.62 -28.22
N PRO A 538 6.37 -8.68 -28.51
CA PRO A 538 5.41 -7.74 -27.93
C PRO A 538 5.37 -7.80 -26.40
N PHE A 539 5.44 -8.99 -25.81
CA PHE A 539 5.43 -9.16 -24.35
C PHE A 539 6.68 -8.52 -23.72
N ILE A 540 7.88 -8.91 -24.17
CA ILE A 540 9.13 -8.37 -23.60
C ILE A 540 9.26 -6.86 -23.79
N SER A 541 8.69 -6.31 -24.88
CA SER A 541 8.64 -4.86 -25.13
C SER A 541 7.65 -4.10 -24.24
N ALA A 542 6.72 -4.80 -23.59
CA ALA A 542 5.71 -4.21 -22.70
C ALA A 542 6.06 -4.36 -21.20
N MET A 543 7.13 -5.11 -20.88
CA MET A 543 7.58 -5.30 -19.50
C MET A 543 8.04 -4.00 -18.84
N ASN A 544 7.96 -3.96 -17.52
CA ASN A 544 8.46 -2.87 -16.69
C ASN A 544 9.97 -2.58 -16.90
N ILE A 545 10.75 -3.61 -17.22
CA ILE A 545 12.19 -3.51 -17.47
C ILE A 545 12.56 -3.27 -18.94
N ALA A 546 11.60 -3.27 -19.88
CA ALA A 546 11.88 -3.14 -21.31
C ALA A 546 12.80 -1.96 -21.67
N PRO A 547 12.67 -0.77 -21.05
CA PRO A 547 13.55 0.35 -21.37
C PRO A 547 15.04 0.14 -21.03
N TYR A 548 15.33 -0.80 -20.13
CA TYR A 548 16.69 -1.14 -19.69
C TYR A 548 17.28 -2.31 -20.47
N LEU A 549 16.47 -3.09 -21.19
CA LEU A 549 16.92 -4.23 -21.99
C LEU A 549 17.64 -3.82 -23.29
N HIS A 550 17.65 -2.53 -23.63
CA HIS A 550 18.43 -1.97 -24.75
C HIS A 550 19.91 -1.73 -24.41
N ALA A 551 20.33 -1.97 -23.16
CA ALA A 551 21.71 -1.82 -22.73
C ALA A 551 22.62 -2.86 -23.42
N GLU A 552 23.80 -2.43 -23.86
CA GLU A 552 24.78 -3.30 -24.52
C GLU A 552 25.75 -3.93 -23.51
N SER A 553 26.05 -5.23 -23.69
CA SER A 553 27.00 -5.98 -22.86
C SER A 553 28.41 -6.07 -23.46
N SER A 554 28.74 -5.27 -24.48
CA SER A 554 29.95 -5.42 -25.31
C SER A 554 31.09 -4.47 -24.95
N TYR A 555 31.08 -3.91 -23.74
CA TYR A 555 32.19 -3.09 -23.25
C TYR A 555 32.49 -3.38 -21.78
N PRO A 556 33.75 -3.23 -21.35
CA PRO A 556 34.13 -3.38 -19.96
C PRO A 556 33.60 -2.23 -19.11
N MET A 557 32.73 -2.56 -18.15
CA MET A 557 32.10 -1.58 -17.26
C MET A 557 33.11 -0.82 -16.40
N TRP A 558 34.19 -1.46 -15.98
CA TRP A 558 35.26 -0.78 -15.23
C TRP A 558 35.88 0.38 -16.02
N TYR A 559 35.68 0.48 -17.35
CA TYR A 559 36.04 1.64 -18.18
C TYR A 559 34.86 2.58 -18.47
N ALA A 560 33.81 2.64 -17.63
CA ALA A 560 32.58 3.40 -17.90
C ALA A 560 32.82 4.86 -18.35
N TRP A 561 33.88 5.52 -17.87
CA TRP A 561 34.22 6.89 -18.30
C TRP A 561 34.55 6.98 -19.80
N LYS A 562 35.15 5.93 -20.40
CA LYS A 562 35.44 5.86 -21.84
C LYS A 562 34.14 5.79 -22.66
N TYR A 563 33.08 5.23 -22.08
CA TYR A 563 31.80 5.00 -22.73
C TYR A 563 30.71 6.00 -22.31
N LYS A 564 31.01 7.00 -21.48
CA LYS A 564 30.06 7.98 -20.91
C LYS A 564 29.13 8.62 -21.93
N LYS A 565 29.64 9.00 -23.12
CA LYS A 565 28.83 9.60 -24.20
C LYS A 565 27.81 8.62 -24.78
N THR A 566 28.18 7.36 -24.95
CA THR A 566 27.30 6.29 -25.42
C THR A 566 26.28 5.91 -24.36
N LEU A 567 26.71 5.84 -23.10
CA LEU A 567 25.88 5.51 -21.94
C LEU A 567 24.79 6.55 -21.69
N ASN A 568 25.14 7.84 -21.72
CA ASN A 568 24.17 8.93 -21.50
C ASN A 568 23.05 8.98 -22.55
N LYS A 569 23.24 8.41 -23.75
CA LYS A 569 22.22 8.35 -24.81
C LYS A 569 21.31 7.11 -24.73
N LYS A 570 21.67 6.09 -23.94
CA LYS A 570 21.04 4.75 -23.98
C LYS A 570 20.56 4.21 -22.63
N LYS A 571 20.62 4.99 -21.54
CA LYS A 571 20.22 4.56 -20.19
C LYS A 571 18.78 4.07 -20.08
N MET A 572 17.88 4.64 -20.88
CA MET A 572 16.47 4.25 -20.96
C MET A 572 16.00 4.48 -22.39
N VAL A 573 15.72 3.42 -23.13
CA VAL A 573 15.25 3.52 -24.52
C VAL A 573 13.78 3.18 -24.58
N ARG A 574 12.97 4.15 -25.00
CA ARG A 574 11.53 3.95 -25.19
C ARG A 574 11.21 3.54 -26.64
N ALA A 575 11.75 2.39 -27.06
CA ALA A 575 11.39 1.75 -28.32
C ALA A 575 11.08 0.25 -28.11
N MET A 576 10.28 -0.33 -29.02
CA MET A 576 10.06 -1.77 -29.04
C MET A 576 11.37 -2.52 -29.28
N LEU A 577 11.52 -3.66 -28.62
CA LEU A 577 12.65 -4.56 -28.82
C LEU A 577 12.44 -5.34 -30.13
N THR A 578 13.48 -5.40 -30.96
CA THR A 578 13.48 -6.17 -32.22
C THR A 578 13.98 -7.60 -32.05
N VAL A 579 14.58 -7.89 -30.90
CA VAL A 579 15.16 -9.19 -30.51
C VAL A 579 14.98 -9.37 -29.01
N ASN A 580 15.06 -10.60 -28.49
CA ASN A 580 15.10 -10.87 -27.05
C ASN A 580 16.54 -10.75 -26.53
N PRO A 581 16.91 -9.69 -25.78
CA PRO A 581 18.30 -9.47 -25.37
C PRO A 581 18.81 -10.51 -24.36
N LYS A 582 17.93 -11.03 -23.50
CA LYS A 582 18.24 -12.11 -22.56
C LYS A 582 18.61 -13.40 -23.30
N LEU A 583 17.87 -13.74 -24.36
CA LEU A 583 18.17 -14.89 -25.22
C LEU A 583 19.52 -14.72 -25.96
N LEU A 584 19.77 -13.53 -26.51
CA LEU A 584 21.06 -13.22 -27.15
C LEU A 584 22.23 -13.32 -26.17
N PHE A 585 22.03 -12.86 -24.93
CA PHE A 585 23.03 -12.99 -23.87
C PHE A 585 23.32 -14.45 -23.55
N CYS A 586 22.30 -15.30 -23.38
CA CYS A 586 22.48 -16.74 -23.15
C CYS A 586 23.29 -17.38 -24.28
N ASN A 587 22.92 -17.14 -25.54
CA ASN A 587 23.63 -17.67 -26.70
C ASN A 587 25.10 -17.19 -26.75
N SER A 588 25.35 -15.93 -26.39
CA SER A 588 26.71 -15.38 -26.29
C SER A 588 27.53 -16.07 -25.20
N MET A 589 26.95 -16.31 -24.03
CA MET A 589 27.63 -17.00 -22.92
C MET A 589 27.98 -18.44 -23.29
N LEU A 590 27.06 -19.16 -23.93
CA LEU A 590 27.27 -20.53 -24.41
C LEU A 590 28.41 -20.58 -25.44
N ALA A 591 28.38 -19.69 -26.43
CA ALA A 591 29.42 -19.61 -27.44
C ALA A 591 30.80 -19.29 -26.83
N LEU A 592 30.86 -18.39 -25.85
CA LEU A 592 32.10 -18.06 -25.15
C LEU A 592 32.64 -19.23 -24.32
N ARG A 593 31.77 -19.91 -23.56
CA ARG A 593 32.14 -21.10 -22.78
C ARG A 593 32.65 -22.23 -23.70
N GLN A 594 31.98 -22.46 -24.83
CA GLN A 594 32.40 -23.45 -25.81
C GLN A 594 33.75 -23.09 -26.45
N ARG A 595 33.94 -21.83 -26.86
CA ARG A 595 35.23 -21.37 -27.39
C ARG A 595 36.35 -21.51 -26.37
N LEU A 596 36.10 -21.16 -25.11
CA LEU A 596 37.09 -21.30 -24.04
C LEU A 596 37.48 -22.76 -23.82
N MET A 597 36.52 -23.69 -23.88
CA MET A 597 36.75 -25.12 -23.77
C MET A 597 37.58 -25.68 -24.94
N LEU A 598 37.36 -25.17 -26.15
CA LEU A 598 38.06 -25.63 -27.37
C LEU A 598 39.43 -24.95 -27.59
N ALA A 599 39.68 -23.81 -26.98
CA ALA A 599 40.92 -23.05 -27.17
C ALA A 599 42.13 -23.84 -26.63
N THR A 600 43.16 -23.96 -27.45
CA THR A 600 44.42 -24.63 -27.07
C THR A 600 45.49 -23.63 -26.62
N ASP A 601 45.48 -22.41 -27.16
CA ASP A 601 46.43 -21.35 -26.86
C ASP A 601 46.08 -20.59 -25.57
N ASP A 602 47.06 -20.39 -24.68
CA ASP A 602 46.84 -19.72 -23.40
C ASP A 602 46.54 -18.23 -23.54
N LYS A 603 47.08 -17.58 -24.58
CA LYS A 603 46.74 -16.17 -24.84
C LYS A 603 45.29 -16.03 -25.29
N GLU A 604 44.79 -16.93 -26.15
CA GLU A 604 43.39 -17.01 -26.53
C GLU A 604 42.48 -17.31 -25.33
N LYS A 605 42.81 -18.32 -24.52
CA LYS A 605 42.07 -18.62 -23.27
C LYS A 605 42.03 -17.41 -22.35
N GLY A 606 43.14 -16.70 -22.21
CA GLY A 606 43.21 -15.50 -21.38
C GLY A 606 42.29 -14.39 -21.90
N ASN A 607 42.23 -14.18 -23.21
CA ASN A 607 41.32 -13.20 -23.82
C ASN A 607 39.84 -13.60 -23.64
N LEU A 608 39.51 -14.88 -23.84
CA LEU A 608 38.15 -15.41 -23.66
C LEU A 608 37.68 -15.31 -22.21
N ASN A 609 38.56 -15.60 -21.25
CA ASN A 609 38.27 -15.39 -19.83
C ASN A 609 38.01 -13.92 -19.51
N TYR A 610 38.78 -13.00 -20.07
CA TYR A 610 38.55 -11.57 -19.89
C TYR A 610 37.18 -11.15 -20.47
N GLU A 611 36.82 -11.62 -21.67
CA GLU A 611 35.52 -11.36 -22.29
C GLU A 611 34.35 -11.94 -21.46
N LEU A 612 34.50 -13.14 -20.91
CA LEU A 612 33.52 -13.73 -19.98
C LEU A 612 33.33 -12.87 -18.74
N ALA A 613 34.42 -12.37 -18.14
CA ALA A 613 34.33 -11.48 -16.98
C ALA A 613 33.55 -10.19 -17.29
N GLU A 614 33.76 -9.59 -18.47
CA GLU A 614 32.98 -8.43 -18.91
C GLU A 614 31.48 -8.74 -18.96
N LYS A 615 31.11 -9.89 -19.55
CA LYS A 615 29.70 -10.31 -19.67
C LYS A 615 29.04 -10.55 -18.32
N TYR A 616 29.72 -11.26 -17.41
CA TYR A 616 29.20 -11.51 -16.06
C TYR A 616 28.96 -10.19 -15.32
N ILE A 617 29.93 -9.28 -15.33
CA ILE A 617 29.78 -8.00 -14.62
C ILE A 617 28.67 -7.15 -15.21
N GLN A 618 28.54 -7.09 -16.54
CA GLN A 618 27.45 -6.33 -17.17
C GLN A 618 26.05 -6.80 -16.75
N ALA A 619 25.85 -8.10 -16.59
CA ALA A 619 24.55 -8.66 -16.21
C ALA A 619 24.28 -8.61 -14.69
N SER A 620 25.31 -8.47 -13.85
CA SER A 620 25.17 -8.36 -12.39
C SER A 620 24.40 -7.11 -11.95
N HIS A 621 23.97 -7.06 -10.68
CA HIS A 621 23.23 -5.93 -10.12
C HIS A 621 23.97 -4.56 -10.16
N ILE A 622 25.31 -4.56 -10.18
CA ILE A 622 26.11 -3.33 -10.35
C ILE A 622 26.23 -2.89 -11.81
N GLY A 623 25.72 -3.70 -12.74
CA GLY A 623 25.92 -3.51 -14.17
C GLY A 623 24.82 -2.82 -14.95
N TYR A 624 25.16 -2.44 -16.18
CA TYR A 624 24.22 -1.73 -17.05
C TYR A 624 23.14 -2.65 -17.63
N CYS A 625 23.42 -3.96 -17.70
CA CYS A 625 22.47 -4.99 -18.10
C CYS A 625 21.83 -5.69 -16.89
N TRP A 626 21.73 -5.03 -15.73
CA TRP A 626 21.07 -5.57 -14.51
C TRP A 626 19.70 -6.19 -14.80
N ALA A 627 18.95 -5.61 -15.75
CA ALA A 627 17.62 -6.04 -16.17
C ALA A 627 17.62 -7.44 -16.82
N TYR A 628 18.79 -8.01 -17.14
CA TYR A 628 18.88 -9.40 -17.58
C TYR A 628 18.52 -10.38 -16.48
N LEU A 629 18.85 -10.04 -15.24
CA LEU A 629 18.67 -10.90 -14.08
C LEU A 629 17.56 -10.39 -13.14
N HIS A 630 17.22 -9.10 -13.18
CA HIS A 630 16.34 -8.49 -12.19
C HIS A 630 15.17 -7.71 -12.81
N TYR A 631 14.10 -7.55 -12.02
CA TYR A 631 12.87 -6.85 -12.44
C TYR A 631 12.75 -5.44 -11.85
N ALA A 632 13.64 -5.08 -10.93
CA ALA A 632 13.76 -3.74 -10.35
C ALA A 632 15.23 -3.44 -10.07
N TRP A 633 15.56 -2.14 -9.94
CA TRP A 633 16.90 -1.68 -9.62
C TRP A 633 16.85 -0.73 -8.44
N SER A 634 17.76 -0.91 -7.47
CA SER A 634 17.95 -0.02 -6.33
C SER A 634 19.41 0.42 -6.25
N ALA A 635 19.65 1.65 -5.82
CA ALA A 635 20.97 2.15 -5.48
C ALA A 635 21.48 1.59 -4.13
N ASP A 636 20.58 1.01 -3.34
CA ASP A 636 20.91 0.31 -2.10
C ASP A 636 21.42 -1.11 -2.41
N SER A 637 22.69 -1.37 -2.13
CA SER A 637 23.34 -2.66 -2.34
C SER A 637 22.78 -3.77 -1.44
N THR A 638 22.13 -3.42 -0.32
CA THR A 638 21.52 -4.41 0.59
C THR A 638 20.20 -4.94 0.03
N PHE A 639 19.48 -4.13 -0.75
CA PHE A 639 18.21 -4.50 -1.40
C PHE A 639 18.37 -5.64 -2.42
N GLY A 640 19.57 -5.81 -2.98
CA GLY A 640 19.91 -6.91 -3.90
C GLY A 640 20.65 -8.09 -3.25
N ALA A 641 21.09 -7.98 -2.00
CA ALA A 641 22.02 -8.97 -1.43
C ALA A 641 21.36 -10.20 -0.82
N SER A 642 20.10 -10.12 -0.36
CA SER A 642 19.42 -11.22 0.35
C SER A 642 18.56 -12.11 -0.54
N ASN A 643 18.05 -11.61 -1.67
CA ASN A 643 17.08 -12.33 -2.50
C ASN A 643 17.68 -13.07 -3.70
N TYR A 644 18.95 -12.82 -4.05
CA TYR A 644 19.53 -13.34 -5.29
C TYR A 644 20.76 -14.20 -5.01
N LYS A 645 20.67 -15.50 -5.34
CA LYS A 645 21.77 -16.48 -5.26
C LYS A 645 22.75 -16.35 -6.45
N GLU A 646 22.92 -15.16 -7.03
CA GLU A 646 23.75 -14.96 -8.21
C GLU A 646 25.26 -14.96 -7.85
N GLN A 647 26.07 -15.66 -8.65
CA GLN A 647 27.54 -15.73 -8.45
C GLN A 647 28.32 -14.94 -9.52
N TYR A 648 27.62 -14.10 -10.28
CA TYR A 648 28.17 -13.39 -11.45
C TYR A 648 29.42 -12.55 -11.11
N ILE A 649 29.41 -11.82 -9.99
CA ILE A 649 30.59 -11.02 -9.58
C ILE A 649 31.76 -11.92 -9.18
N ALA A 650 31.50 -13.01 -8.46
CA ALA A 650 32.53 -13.98 -8.07
C ALA A 650 33.15 -14.67 -9.31
N HIS A 651 32.33 -15.19 -10.21
CA HIS A 651 32.79 -15.81 -11.46
C HIS A 651 33.52 -14.82 -12.37
N ALA A 652 33.13 -13.54 -12.40
CA ALA A 652 33.91 -12.54 -13.09
C ALA A 652 35.31 -12.37 -12.51
N LYS A 653 35.46 -12.32 -11.18
CA LYS A 653 36.77 -12.25 -10.52
C LYS A 653 37.63 -13.47 -10.86
N GLU A 654 37.05 -14.68 -10.82
CA GLU A 654 37.75 -15.91 -11.20
C GLU A 654 38.21 -15.88 -12.66
N CYS A 655 37.34 -15.45 -13.57
CA CYS A 655 37.68 -15.27 -14.99
C CYS A 655 38.83 -14.25 -15.16
N LEU A 656 38.83 -13.12 -14.45
CA LEU A 656 39.93 -12.14 -14.52
C LEU A 656 41.25 -12.71 -13.98
N GLN A 657 41.20 -13.47 -12.89
CA GLN A 657 42.38 -14.13 -12.33
C GLN A 657 42.96 -15.16 -13.31
N ARG A 658 42.11 -16.01 -13.90
CA ARG A 658 42.52 -16.97 -14.94
C ARG A 658 43.08 -16.26 -16.17
N SER A 659 42.44 -15.17 -16.61
CA SER A 659 42.93 -14.34 -17.72
C SER A 659 44.35 -13.85 -17.48
N MET A 660 44.60 -13.32 -16.28
CA MET A 660 45.90 -12.78 -15.89
C MET A 660 47.00 -13.86 -15.82
N GLN A 661 46.64 -15.08 -15.43
CA GLN A 661 47.55 -16.23 -15.38
C GLN A 661 47.88 -16.80 -16.77
N GLN A 662 46.90 -16.79 -17.70
CA GLN A 662 47.04 -17.40 -19.02
C GLN A 662 47.60 -16.43 -20.08
N ASN A 663 47.13 -15.19 -20.10
CA ASN A 663 47.67 -14.14 -20.98
C ASN A 663 48.63 -13.24 -20.19
N LEU A 664 49.92 -13.56 -20.28
CA LEU A 664 51.00 -12.92 -19.53
C LEU A 664 51.42 -11.54 -20.06
N THR A 665 50.79 -11.03 -21.13
CA THR A 665 51.14 -9.73 -21.70
C THR A 665 50.91 -8.61 -20.67
N THR A 666 51.82 -7.62 -20.65
CA THR A 666 51.73 -6.48 -19.72
C THR A 666 50.39 -5.74 -19.82
N ILE A 667 49.88 -5.58 -21.04
CA ILE A 667 48.57 -4.95 -21.28
C ILE A 667 47.42 -5.74 -20.64
N ASN A 668 47.44 -7.07 -20.73
CA ASN A 668 46.40 -7.90 -20.12
C ASN A 668 46.46 -7.86 -18.60
N LYS A 669 47.66 -7.92 -18.01
CA LYS A 669 47.85 -7.79 -16.56
C LYS A 669 47.30 -6.47 -16.03
N ILE A 670 47.60 -5.35 -16.70
CA ILE A 670 47.09 -4.02 -16.33
C ILE A 670 45.55 -4.00 -16.39
N LYS A 671 44.95 -4.52 -17.47
CA LYS A 671 43.50 -4.60 -17.62
C LYS A 671 42.84 -5.44 -16.50
N CYS A 672 43.38 -6.62 -16.22
CA CYS A 672 42.86 -7.52 -15.19
C CYS A 672 42.98 -6.93 -13.79
N LEU A 673 44.15 -6.36 -13.44
CA LEU A 673 44.36 -5.71 -12.13
C LEU A 673 43.40 -4.54 -11.92
N PHE A 674 43.19 -3.71 -12.94
CA PHE A 674 42.26 -2.60 -12.86
C PHE A 674 40.79 -3.06 -12.74
N ALA A 675 40.41 -4.11 -13.48
CA ALA A 675 39.09 -4.72 -13.38
C ALA A 675 38.86 -5.32 -11.99
N LEU A 676 39.79 -6.12 -11.48
CA LEU A 676 39.74 -6.71 -10.14
C LEU A 676 39.65 -5.63 -9.06
N ALA A 677 40.42 -4.54 -9.17
CA ALA A 677 40.36 -3.45 -8.20
C ALA A 677 39.00 -2.73 -8.21
N SER A 678 38.34 -2.67 -9.37
CA SER A 678 37.00 -2.10 -9.50
C SER A 678 35.92 -2.98 -8.87
N LEU A 679 36.21 -4.27 -8.69
CA LEU A 679 35.30 -5.27 -8.12
C LEU A 679 35.70 -5.68 -6.69
N ALA A 680 36.69 -5.00 -6.10
CA ALA A 680 37.23 -5.36 -4.80
C ALA A 680 36.16 -5.35 -3.70
N ASP A 681 36.20 -6.33 -2.81
CA ASP A 681 35.20 -6.50 -1.72
C ASP A 681 35.30 -5.40 -0.67
N SER A 682 36.47 -4.80 -0.52
CA SER A 682 36.73 -3.74 0.44
C SER A 682 37.40 -2.54 -0.24
N PRO A 683 36.81 -1.33 -0.14
CA PRO A 683 37.37 -0.14 -0.76
C PRO A 683 38.65 0.30 -0.05
N TRP A 684 39.57 0.99 -0.74
CA TRP A 684 40.77 1.56 -0.12
C TRP A 684 40.47 2.85 0.67
N ARG A 685 39.30 3.45 0.47
CA ARG A 685 38.85 4.67 1.14
C ARG A 685 37.33 4.67 1.34
N THR A 686 36.89 4.98 2.55
CA THR A 686 35.50 5.31 2.90
C THR A 686 35.41 6.75 3.39
N TRP A 687 34.19 7.24 3.63
CA TRP A 687 33.94 8.56 4.19
C TRP A 687 33.21 8.40 5.52
N LEU A 688 33.71 9.07 6.55
CA LEU A 688 33.07 9.18 7.86
C LEU A 688 32.58 10.60 8.03
N TYR A 689 31.39 10.76 8.59
CA TYR A 689 30.88 12.08 8.95
C TYR A 689 31.44 12.46 10.33
N ASP A 690 32.17 13.58 10.37
CA ASP A 690 32.68 14.18 11.61
C ASP A 690 31.66 15.20 12.13
N GLU A 691 30.90 14.83 13.15
CA GLU A 691 29.87 15.67 13.77
C GLU A 691 30.43 16.98 14.35
N GLN A 692 31.70 17.01 14.76
CA GLN A 692 32.31 18.21 15.35
C GLN A 692 32.74 19.21 14.28
N ALA A 693 33.17 18.70 13.13
CA ALA A 693 33.64 19.53 12.02
C ALA A 693 32.57 19.77 10.93
N ASP A 694 31.37 19.20 11.09
CA ASP A 694 30.25 19.24 10.14
C ASP A 694 30.70 18.95 8.71
N LYS A 695 31.49 17.89 8.53
CA LYS A 695 32.05 17.51 7.23
C LYS A 695 32.38 16.03 7.14
N GLU A 696 32.39 15.52 5.91
CA GLU A 696 32.91 14.19 5.62
C GLU A 696 34.45 14.21 5.62
N ILE A 697 35.05 13.28 6.38
CA ILE A 697 36.49 13.03 6.41
C ILE A 697 36.80 11.67 5.80
N PRO A 698 37.88 11.54 4.99
CA PRO A 698 38.23 10.28 4.39
C PRO A 698 38.88 9.34 5.42
N GLU A 699 38.40 8.10 5.48
CA GLU A 699 39.03 7.01 6.21
C GLU A 699 39.73 6.07 5.22
N TYR A 700 41.00 5.74 5.47
CA TYR A 700 41.85 4.99 4.53
C TYR A 700 42.12 3.57 5.02
N HIS A 701 41.83 2.59 4.16
CA HIS A 701 41.94 1.16 4.45
C HIS A 701 43.10 0.54 3.67
N LYS A 702 44.32 0.60 4.22
CA LYS A 702 45.54 0.15 3.51
C LYS A 702 45.60 -1.34 3.25
N GLU A 703 44.99 -2.13 4.13
CA GLU A 703 44.95 -3.59 4.03
C GLU A 703 43.75 -4.09 3.21
N SER A 704 42.95 -3.18 2.63
CA SER A 704 41.80 -3.58 1.83
C SER A 704 42.23 -4.25 0.53
N SER A 705 41.35 -5.10 0.01
CA SER A 705 41.56 -5.81 -1.26
C SER A 705 41.80 -4.82 -2.42
N GLN A 706 41.10 -3.68 -2.44
CA GLN A 706 41.29 -2.65 -3.44
C GLN A 706 42.66 -1.97 -3.33
N ALA A 707 43.13 -1.68 -2.10
CA ALA A 707 44.43 -1.06 -1.88
C ALA A 707 45.57 -1.97 -2.38
N GLN A 708 45.50 -3.27 -2.08
CA GLN A 708 46.49 -4.25 -2.53
C GLN A 708 46.54 -4.35 -4.07
N LEU A 709 45.38 -4.37 -4.74
CA LEU A 709 45.30 -4.41 -6.20
C LEU A 709 45.81 -3.11 -6.84
N PHE A 710 45.50 -1.95 -6.25
CA PHE A 710 46.04 -0.67 -6.71
C PHE A 710 47.54 -0.55 -6.47
N ALA A 711 48.10 -1.09 -5.38
CA ALA A 711 49.54 -1.16 -5.17
C ALA A 711 50.25 -1.97 -6.26
N GLN A 712 49.68 -3.12 -6.67
CA GLN A 712 50.19 -3.89 -7.80
C GLN A 712 50.06 -3.13 -9.12
N LEU A 713 48.92 -2.48 -9.36
CA LEU A 713 48.71 -1.69 -10.58
C LEU A 713 49.69 -0.50 -10.66
N TYR A 714 50.05 0.09 -9.52
CA TYR A 714 50.98 1.22 -9.41
C TYR A 714 52.38 0.89 -9.95
N THR A 715 52.84 -0.37 -9.88
CA THR A 715 54.16 -0.75 -10.43
C THR A 715 54.22 -0.60 -11.95
N TYR A 716 53.07 -0.57 -12.63
CA TYR A 716 52.97 -0.44 -14.08
C TYR A 716 52.73 1.00 -14.56
N ARG A 717 52.64 1.99 -13.66
CA ARG A 717 52.23 3.37 -13.97
C ARG A 717 53.05 4.07 -15.07
N SER A 718 54.33 3.73 -15.20
CA SER A 718 55.24 4.33 -16.18
C SER A 718 55.26 3.59 -17.53
N THR A 719 54.50 2.50 -17.67
CA THR A 719 54.45 1.75 -18.93
C THR A 719 53.57 2.45 -19.96
N THR A 720 53.93 2.32 -21.25
CA THR A 720 53.10 2.81 -22.36
C THR A 720 51.71 2.17 -22.36
N ALA A 721 51.61 0.90 -21.95
CA ALA A 721 50.34 0.19 -21.83
C ALA A 721 49.40 0.85 -20.80
N PHE A 722 49.90 1.28 -19.64
CA PHE A 722 49.10 1.97 -18.62
C PHE A 722 48.53 3.30 -19.14
N VAL A 723 49.38 4.07 -19.85
CA VAL A 723 49.00 5.35 -20.45
C VAL A 723 47.97 5.16 -21.56
N ASN A 724 48.20 4.20 -22.46
CA ASN A 724 47.31 3.90 -23.58
C ASN A 724 45.93 3.42 -23.12
N GLU A 725 45.86 2.71 -21.99
CA GLU A 725 44.58 2.33 -21.38
C GLU A 725 43.86 3.50 -20.69
N GLY A 726 44.47 4.68 -20.60
CA GLY A 726 43.81 5.89 -20.10
C GLY A 726 43.39 5.80 -18.63
N LEU A 727 44.08 4.97 -17.83
CA LEU A 727 43.76 4.70 -16.42
C LEU A 727 43.94 5.92 -15.51
N SER A 728 44.76 6.89 -15.92
CA SER A 728 44.95 8.17 -15.24
C SER A 728 43.68 9.04 -15.16
N ARG A 729 42.62 8.68 -15.91
CA ARG A 729 41.31 9.35 -15.88
C ARG A 729 40.35 8.80 -14.82
N CYS A 730 40.71 7.72 -14.14
CA CYS A 730 39.93 7.20 -13.02
C CYS A 730 40.23 8.01 -11.76
N ASP A 731 39.27 8.81 -11.27
CA ASP A 731 39.46 9.67 -10.09
C ASP A 731 39.81 8.86 -8.83
N ASN A 732 39.28 7.65 -8.71
CA ASN A 732 39.55 6.77 -7.56
C ASN A 732 41.01 6.28 -7.57
N LEU A 733 41.50 5.77 -8.71
CA LEU A 733 42.89 5.36 -8.86
C LEU A 733 43.83 6.56 -8.78
N LYS A 734 43.47 7.70 -9.36
CA LYS A 734 44.25 8.94 -9.27
C LYS A 734 44.42 9.38 -7.82
N SER A 735 43.33 9.38 -7.05
CA SER A 735 43.37 9.68 -5.61
C SER A 735 44.27 8.72 -4.84
N TYR A 736 44.24 7.42 -5.16
CA TYR A 736 45.14 6.44 -4.56
C TYR A 736 46.61 6.72 -4.90
N ILE A 737 46.91 7.01 -6.17
CA ILE A 737 48.25 7.35 -6.64
C ILE A 737 48.80 8.58 -5.92
N GLU A 738 48.00 9.63 -5.77
CA GLU A 738 48.37 10.86 -5.06
C GLU A 738 48.57 10.63 -3.55
N TYR A 739 47.76 9.77 -2.94
CA TYR A 739 47.95 9.36 -1.54
C TYR A 739 49.25 8.56 -1.36
N TYR A 740 49.51 7.63 -2.28
CA TYR A 740 50.67 6.75 -2.22
C TYR A 740 51.98 7.49 -2.53
N SER A 741 51.96 8.51 -3.39
CA SER A 741 53.16 9.30 -3.76
C SER A 741 53.58 10.36 -2.76
N ARG A 742 52.72 10.70 -1.78
CA ARG A 742 53.01 11.63 -0.68
C ARG A 742 53.70 10.96 0.52
N LYS A 743 53.90 9.65 0.44
CA LYS A 743 54.68 8.83 1.37
C LYS A 743 55.92 8.33 0.65
#